data_AF-A0A0W0UZI0-F1
#
_entry.id   AF-A0A0W0UZI0-F1
#
_cell.length_a   1.000
_cell.length_b   1.000
_cell.length_c   1.000
_cell.angle_alpha   90.00
_cell.angle_beta   90.00
_cell.angle_gamma   90.00
#
_symmetry.space_group_name_H-M   'P 1'
#
loop_
_entity.id
_entity.type
_entity.pdbx_description
1 polymer ?
#
loop_
_entity_poly.entity_id
_entity_poly.type
_entity_poly.pdbx_seq_one_letter_code
_entity_poly.pdbx_strand_id
1 'polypeptide(L)'
;MLNLEQQAKAQAIYMQHLLEKAQERAQTRAQTNALAFDPQGRVLVDVTLDGNDWITIAQKVNATLNTELSDVNLQKELRRTTDTTTVSLDITGHPDLKEKFKHTLEEALTRIGVLPNRTSRIVDTLDKEPKGSIIALQQEFHFHLGLAARVYQKTNKKFKGKEKEMQAAHEAAVNEVNKLVLEAYAKALEKAVNSKGELNVKQLNQALDKARKSITPQAHTILRREIVRHTGVILTKLNKSELKHTAEATTATANDVLHTDNHQHLATLIKGSENTAHHRVQGREFAHRQLITHPLTKDGIIPHSHPRIQIRTPSPVVKEGLSEEEYISDVAIKLDEITHEYSLKEKLSSHEGMPKAFIYNRYTAINDSLGDINGNLQTQSARHILKGAHEYNAKQLAEGNAVYCLVQNISVNGFGDHLGYSGDDLTIESTLMTEMALLHTLYSTSAEQQENIKKVFEKYNHFLRHRKGGDYFSQSNEGKEAIKAIEAIKKGWQKEEPHEAAPDLFSDVQSSLKKLIANNLHFSHDYAKLIQSLSVFIEEASISGCKSGNERAQAINGRVAILDAVQHTPPENLSNEGKAIYEALIKLSKTETASDVIRAADELKLAIDTAYNQLGLQTAASIVSLIDQGGPAKIEAKPGHPFYASRNYGEEKARVLPNLQQTKAGSMQAHKDLPSQMVDAWEGHPVSWWSRMKSSPLGVIGAIIGTIIFPIAAIVAVVNPYKNTQAKAEVTQENKILEQEFQQFESNRIKHEVGGGTDGKIFKLGIKPNDSSTKTDTSIYTVSKEKQLDLEQKSIPSIEDSSTSTQKGLTEISSGFIDEGNKDPVVDTKASNTFQ
;
A
#
# COMPACT_ATOMS: atom_id res chain seq x y z
N MET A 1 23.25 10.84 -14.65
CA MET A 1 22.39 9.92 -13.88
C MET A 1 23.11 9.60 -12.59
N LEU A 2 22.41 9.63 -11.47
CA LEU A 2 23.01 9.30 -10.17
C LEU A 2 23.13 7.77 -10.03
N ASN A 3 24.27 7.28 -9.54
CA ASN A 3 24.35 5.89 -9.08
C ASN A 3 23.51 5.70 -7.79
N LEU A 4 23.37 4.46 -7.31
CA LEU A 4 22.47 4.16 -6.20
C LEU A 4 22.84 4.89 -4.89
N GLU A 5 24.12 4.98 -4.55
CA GLU A 5 24.60 5.72 -3.38
C GLU A 5 24.37 7.23 -3.48
N GLN A 6 24.68 7.81 -4.64
CA GLN A 6 24.42 9.23 -4.92
C GLN A 6 22.92 9.52 -4.88
N GLN A 7 22.09 8.60 -5.39
CA GLN A 7 20.65 8.72 -5.34
C GLN A 7 20.15 8.70 -3.89
N ALA A 8 20.65 7.81 -3.04
CA ALA A 8 20.30 7.76 -1.63
C ALA A 8 20.67 9.05 -0.89
N LYS A 9 21.84 9.65 -1.20
CA LYS A 9 22.23 10.97 -0.67
C LYS A 9 21.28 12.08 -1.10
N ALA A 10 20.91 12.12 -2.38
CA ALA A 10 19.97 13.11 -2.89
C ALA A 10 18.55 12.93 -2.29
N GLN A 11 18.11 11.68 -2.12
CA GLN A 11 16.84 11.34 -1.48
C GLN A 11 16.79 11.77 -0.02
N ALA A 12 17.84 11.52 0.77
CA ALA A 12 17.93 11.97 2.16
C ALA A 12 17.83 13.50 2.28
N ILE A 13 18.53 14.26 1.43
CA ILE A 13 18.46 15.73 1.40
C ILE A 13 17.05 16.21 1.04
N TYR A 14 16.41 15.58 0.05
CA TYR A 14 15.03 15.88 -0.35
C TYR A 14 14.04 15.63 0.80
N MET A 15 14.13 14.46 1.44
CA MET A 15 13.27 14.07 2.56
C MET A 15 13.47 14.98 3.77
N GLN A 16 14.70 15.40 4.03
CA GLN A 16 15.01 16.36 5.10
C GLN A 16 14.35 17.72 4.86
N HIS A 17 14.40 18.23 3.62
CA HIS A 17 13.73 19.49 3.26
C HIS A 17 12.20 19.39 3.42
N LEU A 18 11.60 18.26 3.04
CA LEU A 18 10.17 18.00 3.26
C LEU A 18 9.82 17.97 4.74
N LEU A 19 10.65 17.34 5.58
CA LEU A 19 10.47 17.26 7.02
C LEU A 19 10.48 18.66 7.67
N GLU A 20 11.47 19.49 7.32
CA GLU A 20 11.59 20.88 7.81
C GLU A 20 10.32 21.69 7.48
N LYS A 21 9.86 21.65 6.22
CA LYS A 21 8.64 22.34 5.79
C LYS A 21 7.38 21.80 6.48
N ALA A 22 7.29 20.50 6.70
CA ALA A 22 6.16 19.89 7.41
C ALA A 22 6.11 20.35 8.86
N GLN A 23 7.26 20.47 9.53
CA GLN A 23 7.37 20.96 10.90
C GLN A 23 6.91 22.41 11.02
N GLU A 24 7.39 23.30 10.14
CA GLU A 24 6.97 24.71 10.09
C GLU A 24 5.44 24.84 9.89
N ARG A 25 4.87 24.07 8.95
CA ARG A 25 3.43 24.06 8.69
C ARG A 25 2.63 23.50 9.86
N ALA A 26 3.10 22.42 10.50
CA ALA A 26 2.46 21.83 11.67
C ALA A 26 2.42 22.83 12.83
N GLN A 27 3.53 23.49 13.13
CA GLN A 27 3.61 24.52 14.18
C GLN A 27 2.68 25.69 13.91
N THR A 28 2.61 26.16 12.66
CA THR A 28 1.68 27.22 12.26
C THR A 28 0.22 26.80 12.47
N ARG A 29 -0.16 25.59 12.04
CA ARG A 29 -1.53 25.04 12.21
C ARG A 29 -1.88 24.76 13.68
N ALA A 30 -0.88 24.50 14.53
CA ALA A 30 -1.08 24.31 15.97
C ALA A 30 -1.61 25.58 16.64
N GLN A 31 -1.17 26.77 16.18
CA GLN A 31 -1.60 28.06 16.72
C GLN A 31 -3.09 28.35 16.47
N THR A 32 -3.65 27.80 15.39
CA THR A 32 -5.07 27.97 15.02
C THR A 32 -5.95 26.79 15.43
N ASN A 33 -5.46 25.85 16.25
CA ASN A 33 -6.16 24.61 16.62
C ASN A 33 -6.67 23.79 15.43
N ALA A 34 -5.96 23.82 14.30
CA ALA A 34 -6.37 23.20 13.05
C ALA A 34 -5.63 21.88 12.76
N LEU A 35 -5.14 21.19 13.80
CA LEU A 35 -4.42 19.93 13.68
C LEU A 35 -5.31 18.75 14.04
N ALA A 36 -5.38 17.78 13.13
CA ALA A 36 -5.99 16.48 13.39
C ALA A 36 -4.93 15.50 13.90
N PHE A 37 -4.97 15.18 15.19
CA PHE A 37 -4.01 14.28 15.82
C PHE A 37 -4.40 12.81 15.68
N ASP A 38 -3.45 11.99 15.27
CA ASP A 38 -3.59 10.54 15.24
C ASP A 38 -3.34 9.91 16.63
N PRO A 39 -4.03 8.79 16.99
CA PRO A 39 -3.75 8.03 18.22
C PRO A 39 -2.28 7.66 18.45
N GLN A 40 -1.46 7.60 17.40
CA GLN A 40 -0.02 7.35 17.51
C GLN A 40 0.80 8.59 17.92
N GLY A 41 0.18 9.77 18.09
CA GLY A 41 0.92 11.02 18.31
C GLY A 41 1.50 11.56 17.00
N ARG A 42 0.69 11.60 15.94
CA ARG A 42 1.13 12.04 14.61
C ARG A 42 0.19 13.08 14.04
N VAL A 43 0.68 13.88 13.11
CA VAL A 43 -0.14 14.79 12.30
C VAL A 43 0.20 14.61 10.82
N LEU A 44 -0.81 14.70 9.96
CA LEU A 44 -0.61 14.65 8.51
C LEU A 44 -0.58 16.08 7.97
N VAL A 45 0.48 16.40 7.21
CA VAL A 45 0.72 17.73 6.66
C VAL A 45 1.05 17.61 5.18
N ASP A 46 0.25 18.23 4.33
CA ASP A 46 0.59 18.34 2.91
C ASP A 46 1.64 19.46 2.72
N VAL A 47 2.76 19.10 2.10
CA VAL A 47 3.86 19.99 1.76
C VAL A 47 3.93 20.12 0.25
N THR A 48 3.71 21.32 -0.26
CA THR A 48 3.88 21.66 -1.69
C THR A 48 5.16 22.46 -1.83
N LEU A 49 6.09 21.95 -2.64
CA LEU A 49 7.37 22.61 -2.91
C LEU A 49 7.27 23.51 -4.13
N ASP A 50 7.82 24.72 -4.03
CA ASP A 50 7.90 25.67 -5.15
C ASP A 50 9.27 25.64 -5.85
N GLY A 51 9.47 26.50 -6.86
CA GLY A 51 10.72 26.55 -7.61
C GLY A 51 11.95 26.91 -6.75
N ASN A 52 11.78 27.74 -5.71
CA ASN A 52 12.87 28.12 -4.82
C ASN A 52 13.27 26.95 -3.90
N ASP A 53 12.29 26.16 -3.46
CA ASP A 53 12.55 24.92 -2.73
C ASP A 53 13.43 23.99 -3.58
N TRP A 54 13.09 23.80 -4.86
CA TRP A 54 13.87 22.94 -5.75
C TRP A 54 15.28 23.44 -6.03
N ILE A 55 15.45 24.75 -6.22
CA ILE A 55 16.78 25.36 -6.34
C ILE A 55 17.61 25.09 -5.08
N THR A 56 17.00 25.24 -3.90
CA THR A 56 17.66 25.00 -2.61
C THR A 56 18.09 23.54 -2.46
N ILE A 57 17.21 22.59 -2.80
CA ILE A 57 17.52 21.16 -2.75
C ILE A 57 18.64 20.84 -3.75
N ALA A 58 18.57 21.34 -4.98
CA ALA A 58 19.60 21.12 -6.00
C ALA A 58 20.98 21.65 -5.57
N GLN A 59 21.03 22.84 -4.95
CA GLN A 59 22.28 23.40 -4.41
C GLN A 59 22.87 22.51 -3.31
N LYS A 60 22.05 22.04 -2.36
CA LYS A 60 22.50 21.11 -1.30
C LYS A 60 23.01 19.79 -1.88
N VAL A 61 22.31 19.21 -2.86
CA VAL A 61 22.72 17.98 -3.55
C VAL A 61 24.04 18.18 -4.28
N ASN A 62 24.16 19.24 -5.08
CA ASN A 62 25.37 19.55 -5.84
C ASN A 62 26.58 19.78 -4.94
N ALA A 63 26.41 20.49 -3.81
CA ALA A 63 27.46 20.68 -2.83
C ALA A 63 27.89 19.36 -2.16
N THR A 64 26.93 18.47 -1.87
CA THR A 64 27.20 17.19 -1.20
C THR A 64 27.84 16.16 -2.13
N LEU A 65 27.43 16.15 -3.40
CA LEU A 65 27.87 15.15 -4.38
C LEU A 65 29.00 15.64 -5.29
N ASN A 66 29.36 16.93 -5.22
CA ASN A 66 30.26 17.59 -6.16
C ASN A 66 29.79 17.40 -7.61
N THR A 67 28.52 17.73 -7.88
CA THR A 67 27.86 17.60 -9.18
C THR A 67 27.27 18.93 -9.66
N GLU A 68 26.86 19.00 -10.92
CA GLU A 68 26.15 20.15 -11.51
C GLU A 68 24.79 19.73 -12.07
N LEU A 69 23.89 19.28 -11.19
CA LEU A 69 22.51 18.95 -11.56
C LEU A 69 21.64 20.20 -11.53
N SER A 70 20.90 20.46 -12.60
CA SER A 70 19.78 21.41 -12.55
C SER A 70 18.65 20.87 -11.67
N ASP A 71 17.79 21.76 -11.19
CA ASP A 71 16.57 21.43 -10.45
C ASP A 71 15.65 20.49 -11.25
N VAL A 72 15.48 20.74 -12.55
CA VAL A 72 14.69 19.88 -13.45
C VAL A 72 15.28 18.47 -13.55
N ASN A 73 16.60 18.36 -13.72
CA ASN A 73 17.27 17.06 -13.78
C ASN A 73 17.16 16.33 -12.45
N LEU A 74 17.30 17.03 -11.32
CA LEU A 74 17.15 16.45 -10.00
C LEU A 74 15.73 15.91 -9.76
N GLN A 75 14.69 16.67 -10.15
CA GLN A 75 13.30 16.20 -10.04
C GLN A 75 13.07 14.90 -10.84
N LYS A 76 13.70 14.77 -12.01
CA LYS A 76 13.67 13.55 -12.82
C LYS A 76 14.39 12.39 -12.14
N GLU A 77 15.58 12.62 -11.57
CA GLU A 77 16.35 11.59 -10.83
C GLU A 77 15.62 11.11 -9.56
N LEU A 78 14.88 12.01 -8.90
CA LEU A 78 14.03 11.70 -7.73
C LEU A 78 12.65 11.15 -8.11
N ARG A 79 12.36 11.02 -9.41
CA ARG A 79 11.16 10.41 -9.99
C ARG A 79 9.88 10.96 -9.36
N ARG A 80 9.75 12.28 -9.42
CA ARG A 80 8.62 12.99 -8.84
C ARG A 80 7.40 12.98 -9.75
N THR A 81 6.22 12.71 -9.19
CA THR A 81 4.94 12.76 -9.92
C THR A 81 4.18 14.06 -9.68
N THR A 82 4.20 14.60 -8.45
CA THR A 82 3.52 15.86 -8.09
C THR A 82 4.41 16.76 -7.25
N ASP A 83 4.05 18.05 -7.14
CA ASP A 83 4.73 19.00 -6.24
C ASP A 83 4.38 18.81 -4.76
N THR A 84 3.37 17.98 -4.45
CA THR A 84 2.83 17.82 -3.11
C THR A 84 3.15 16.45 -2.52
N THR A 85 3.79 16.45 -1.35
CA THR A 85 4.02 15.26 -0.54
C THR A 85 3.22 15.36 0.76
N THR A 86 2.49 14.30 1.11
CA THR A 86 1.84 14.21 2.42
C THR A 86 2.86 13.70 3.44
N VAL A 87 3.16 14.49 4.46
CA VAL A 87 4.09 14.12 5.53
C VAL A 87 3.30 13.65 6.75
N SER A 88 3.41 12.37 7.09
CA SER A 88 2.98 11.80 8.37
C SER A 88 4.08 12.09 9.39
N LEU A 89 3.96 13.23 10.07
CA LEU A 89 4.93 13.75 11.01
C LEU A 89 4.70 13.13 12.40
N ASP A 90 5.74 12.51 12.95
CA ASP A 90 5.76 12.05 14.34
C ASP A 90 6.12 13.22 15.27
N ILE A 91 5.23 13.54 16.21
CA ILE A 91 5.37 14.72 17.08
C ILE A 91 6.26 14.47 18.29
N THR A 92 6.77 13.25 18.49
CA THR A 92 7.57 12.88 19.66
C THR A 92 8.81 13.77 19.82
N GLY A 93 9.45 14.16 18.71
CA GLY A 93 10.58 15.09 18.67
C GLY A 93 10.21 16.58 18.78
N HIS A 94 8.92 16.91 18.98
CA HIS A 94 8.40 18.27 18.92
C HIS A 94 7.63 18.63 20.21
N PRO A 95 8.30 19.20 21.24
CA PRO A 95 7.71 19.44 22.56
C PRO A 95 6.36 20.19 22.52
N ASP A 96 6.26 21.25 21.72
CA ASP A 96 5.04 22.06 21.63
C ASP A 96 3.86 21.29 21.02
N LEU A 97 4.11 20.51 19.96
CA LEU A 97 3.10 19.67 19.32
C LEU A 97 2.68 18.52 20.24
N LYS A 98 3.66 17.92 20.94
CA LYS A 98 3.42 16.86 21.92
C LYS A 98 2.54 17.37 23.07
N GLU A 99 2.83 18.53 23.62
CA GLU A 99 2.04 19.13 24.68
C GLU A 99 0.62 19.46 24.20
N LYS A 100 0.50 19.97 22.97
CA LYS A 100 -0.82 20.24 22.37
C LYS A 100 -1.65 18.97 22.21
N PHE A 101 -1.02 17.88 21.76
CA PHE A 101 -1.68 16.57 21.67
C PHE A 101 -2.16 16.08 23.04
N LYS A 102 -1.30 16.15 24.06
CA LYS A 102 -1.66 15.78 25.43
C LYS A 102 -2.85 16.56 25.94
N HIS A 103 -2.82 17.89 25.85
CA HIS A 103 -3.92 18.74 26.27
C HIS A 103 -5.24 18.34 25.57
N THR A 104 -5.19 18.13 24.25
CA THR A 104 -6.38 17.73 23.49
C THR A 104 -6.91 16.35 23.94
N LEU A 105 -6.02 15.42 24.28
CA LEU A 105 -6.38 14.11 24.81
C LEU A 105 -6.96 14.20 26.23
N GLU A 106 -6.40 15.04 27.09
CA GLU A 106 -6.90 15.29 28.45
C GLU A 106 -8.32 15.89 28.43
N GLU A 107 -8.59 16.82 27.51
CA GLU A 107 -9.93 17.35 27.27
C GLU A 107 -10.90 16.24 26.82
N ALA A 108 -10.47 15.35 25.93
CA ALA A 108 -11.29 14.23 25.47
C ALA A 108 -11.59 13.24 26.61
N LEU A 109 -10.60 12.92 27.45
CA LEU A 109 -10.75 12.08 28.65
C LEU A 109 -11.70 12.72 29.66
N THR A 110 -11.58 14.02 29.89
CA THR A 110 -12.46 14.77 30.80
C THR A 110 -13.90 14.78 30.30
N ARG A 111 -14.11 14.98 29.00
CA ARG A 111 -15.45 14.99 28.38
C ARG A 111 -16.20 13.67 28.54
N ILE A 112 -15.48 12.55 28.54
CA ILE A 112 -16.07 11.22 28.76
C ILE A 112 -16.17 10.84 30.26
N GLY A 113 -15.82 11.76 31.16
CA GLY A 113 -16.01 11.61 32.61
C GLY A 113 -14.85 10.95 33.36
N VAL A 114 -13.64 10.88 32.77
CA VAL A 114 -12.47 10.33 33.47
C VAL A 114 -11.97 11.33 34.51
N LEU A 115 -11.70 10.84 35.73
CA LEU A 115 -11.22 11.66 36.84
C LEU A 115 -9.80 12.22 36.58
N PRO A 116 -9.46 13.44 37.03
CA PRO A 116 -8.17 14.09 36.72
C PRO A 116 -6.92 13.26 37.06
N ASN A 117 -6.88 12.63 38.23
CA ASN A 117 -5.77 11.76 38.64
C ASN A 117 -5.60 10.55 37.70
N ARG A 118 -6.70 10.03 37.18
CA ARG A 118 -6.71 8.93 36.22
C ARG A 118 -6.31 9.41 34.83
N THR A 119 -6.73 10.61 34.43
CA THR A 119 -6.33 11.27 33.18
C THR A 119 -4.82 11.43 33.09
N SER A 120 -4.18 12.07 34.08
CA SER A 120 -2.72 12.25 34.08
C SER A 120 -1.98 10.92 33.99
N ARG A 121 -2.44 9.91 34.73
CA ARG A 121 -1.87 8.57 34.68
C ARG A 121 -1.96 7.92 33.29
N ILE A 122 -3.10 8.06 32.61
CA ILE A 122 -3.28 7.52 31.25
C ILE A 122 -2.30 8.18 30.29
N VAL A 123 -2.17 9.51 30.36
CA VAL A 123 -1.26 10.29 29.50
C VAL A 123 0.19 9.92 29.78
N ASP A 124 0.59 9.81 31.05
CA ASP A 124 1.95 9.43 31.45
C ASP A 124 2.32 7.99 31.04
N THR A 125 1.37 7.06 31.16
CA THR A 125 1.54 5.68 30.66
C THR A 125 1.72 5.73 29.15
N LEU A 126 0.85 6.44 28.43
CA LEU A 126 0.94 6.54 26.99
C LEU A 126 2.30 7.09 26.57
N ASP A 127 2.82 8.14 27.20
CA ASP A 127 4.10 8.76 26.83
C ASP A 127 5.31 7.81 26.82
N LYS A 128 5.24 6.69 27.54
CA LYS A 128 6.32 5.70 27.66
C LYS A 128 6.20 4.53 26.68
N GLU A 129 5.02 4.36 26.09
CA GLU A 129 4.73 3.20 25.24
C GLU A 129 5.19 3.44 23.80
N PRO A 130 5.77 2.45 23.12
CA PRO A 130 5.94 2.52 21.67
C PRO A 130 4.59 2.68 20.96
N LYS A 131 4.54 3.54 19.93
CA LYS A 131 3.29 3.89 19.23
C LYS A 131 3.07 3.11 17.94
N GLY A 132 4.13 2.52 17.37
CA GLY A 132 4.13 1.88 16.06
C GLY A 132 3.21 0.66 15.91
N SER A 133 2.61 0.17 16.99
CA SER A 133 1.57 -0.87 16.95
C SER A 133 0.17 -0.43 17.35
N ILE A 134 -0.04 0.83 17.73
CA ILE A 134 -1.39 1.38 17.97
C ILE A 134 -2.03 1.71 16.62
N ILE A 135 -3.29 1.31 16.41
CA ILE A 135 -4.04 1.62 15.18
C ILE A 135 -4.04 3.14 14.91
N ALA A 136 -3.52 3.53 13.75
CA ALA A 136 -3.43 4.92 13.29
C ALA A 136 -4.78 5.42 12.72
N LEU A 137 -5.80 5.46 13.57
CA LEU A 137 -7.19 5.61 13.11
C LEU A 137 -7.45 6.94 12.39
N GLN A 138 -6.80 8.04 12.81
CA GLN A 138 -6.97 9.33 12.13
C GLN A 138 -6.30 9.30 10.75
N GLN A 139 -5.11 8.70 10.66
CA GLN A 139 -4.39 8.52 9.40
C GLN A 139 -5.21 7.67 8.42
N GLU A 140 -5.82 6.58 8.89
CA GLU A 140 -6.74 5.76 8.08
C GLU A 140 -7.91 6.60 7.53
N PHE A 141 -8.56 7.41 8.37
CA PHE A 141 -9.67 8.26 7.93
C PHE A 141 -9.24 9.36 6.97
N HIS A 142 -8.04 9.94 7.16
CA HIS A 142 -7.50 10.94 6.24
C HIS A 142 -7.44 10.39 4.81
N PHE A 143 -6.77 9.24 4.60
CA PHE A 143 -6.66 8.65 3.25
C PHE A 143 -7.99 8.13 2.72
N HIS A 144 -8.85 7.57 3.59
CA HIS A 144 -10.16 7.07 3.21
C HIS A 144 -11.08 8.17 2.66
N LEU A 145 -11.18 9.30 3.38
CA LEU A 145 -11.98 10.43 2.95
C LEU A 145 -11.36 11.15 1.75
N GLY A 146 -10.03 11.15 1.64
CA GLY A 146 -9.32 11.66 0.47
C GLY A 146 -9.66 10.84 -0.78
N LEU A 147 -9.73 9.51 -0.68
CA LEU A 147 -10.23 8.67 -1.77
C LEU A 147 -11.70 8.99 -2.09
N ALA A 148 -12.57 9.06 -1.09
CA ALA A 148 -13.98 9.36 -1.31
C ALA A 148 -14.19 10.70 -2.04
N ALA A 149 -13.43 11.74 -1.68
CA ALA A 149 -13.43 13.03 -2.36
C ALA A 149 -13.04 12.91 -3.84
N ARG A 150 -11.96 12.18 -4.16
CA ARG A 150 -11.55 11.92 -5.56
C ARG A 150 -12.60 11.14 -6.35
N VAL A 151 -13.27 10.17 -5.72
CA VAL A 151 -14.35 9.42 -6.36
C VAL A 151 -15.53 10.35 -6.68
N TYR A 152 -15.93 11.24 -5.77
CA TYR A 152 -16.95 12.25 -6.06
C TYR A 152 -16.56 13.12 -7.27
N GLN A 153 -15.32 13.62 -7.30
CA GLN A 153 -14.80 14.42 -8.41
C GLN A 153 -14.91 13.71 -9.77
N LYS A 154 -14.53 12.42 -9.84
CA LYS A 154 -14.62 11.66 -11.09
C LYS A 154 -16.05 11.27 -11.48
N THR A 155 -16.95 11.10 -10.51
CA THR A 155 -18.31 10.59 -10.78
C THR A 155 -19.26 11.67 -11.29
N ASN A 156 -19.02 12.96 -11.00
CA ASN A 156 -19.95 14.03 -11.39
C ASN A 156 -19.28 15.25 -12.00
N LYS A 157 -19.73 15.63 -13.21
CA LYS A 157 -19.22 16.79 -13.96
C LYS A 157 -19.36 18.13 -13.21
N LYS A 158 -20.28 18.24 -12.25
CA LYS A 158 -20.45 19.45 -11.42
C LYS A 158 -19.21 19.76 -10.55
N PHE A 159 -18.34 18.77 -10.32
CA PHE A 159 -17.08 18.96 -9.60
C PHE A 159 -15.88 19.31 -10.48
N LYS A 160 -16.06 19.36 -11.81
CA LYS A 160 -14.96 19.72 -12.72
C LYS A 160 -14.47 21.15 -12.40
N GLY A 161 -13.16 21.30 -12.14
CA GLY A 161 -12.56 22.60 -11.82
C GLY A 161 -12.74 23.03 -10.36
N LYS A 162 -13.22 22.13 -9.47
CA LYS A 162 -13.42 22.39 -8.03
C LYS A 162 -12.37 21.67 -7.16
N GLU A 163 -11.17 21.44 -7.69
CA GLU A 163 -10.15 20.63 -7.02
C GLU A 163 -9.71 21.25 -5.68
N LYS A 164 -9.60 22.58 -5.63
CA LYS A 164 -9.23 23.31 -4.41
C LYS A 164 -10.33 23.26 -3.35
N GLU A 165 -11.59 23.43 -3.75
CA GLU A 165 -12.76 23.39 -2.86
C GLU A 165 -12.97 21.98 -2.31
N MET A 166 -12.74 20.95 -3.12
CA MET A 166 -12.80 19.55 -2.68
C MET A 166 -11.68 19.22 -1.70
N GLN A 167 -10.47 19.76 -1.91
CA GLN A 167 -9.38 19.64 -0.94
C GLN A 167 -9.72 20.34 0.37
N ALA A 168 -10.28 21.55 0.32
CA ALA A 168 -10.74 22.27 1.52
C ALA A 168 -11.85 21.51 2.26
N ALA A 169 -12.80 20.93 1.53
CA ALA A 169 -13.85 20.08 2.10
C ALA A 169 -13.27 18.84 2.78
N HIS A 170 -12.25 18.21 2.17
CA HIS A 170 -11.55 17.07 2.77
C HIS A 170 -10.81 17.47 4.05
N GLU A 171 -10.03 18.55 4.04
CA GLU A 171 -9.33 19.03 5.24
C GLU A 171 -10.31 19.37 6.39
N ALA A 172 -11.41 20.07 6.09
CA ALA A 172 -12.45 20.37 7.06
C ALA A 172 -13.10 19.10 7.64
N ALA A 173 -13.42 18.13 6.77
CA ALA A 173 -14.02 16.87 7.19
C ALA A 173 -13.08 16.03 8.06
N VAL A 174 -11.79 15.98 7.72
CA VAL A 174 -10.75 15.27 8.50
C VAL A 174 -10.61 15.87 9.90
N ASN A 175 -10.65 17.20 10.03
CA ASN A 175 -10.60 17.89 11.32
C ASN A 175 -11.84 17.60 12.18
N GLU A 176 -13.04 17.57 11.58
CA GLU A 176 -14.25 17.24 12.32
C GLU A 176 -14.28 15.76 12.74
N VAL A 177 -13.88 14.85 11.86
CA VAL A 177 -13.75 13.42 12.18
C VAL A 177 -12.72 13.17 13.29
N ASN A 178 -11.69 14.02 13.41
CA ASN A 178 -10.70 13.89 14.47
C ASN A 178 -11.31 13.98 15.87
N LYS A 179 -12.38 14.77 16.05
CA LYS A 179 -13.11 14.82 17.33
C LYS A 179 -13.70 13.45 17.69
N LEU A 180 -14.27 12.75 16.71
CA LEU A 180 -14.82 11.40 16.90
C LEU A 180 -13.71 10.38 17.18
N VAL A 181 -12.57 10.50 16.48
CA VAL A 181 -11.41 9.63 16.68
C VAL A 181 -10.81 9.81 18.08
N LEU A 182 -10.57 11.04 18.52
CA LEU A 182 -9.99 11.33 19.83
C LEU A 182 -10.93 10.93 20.97
N GLU A 183 -12.24 11.10 20.83
CA GLU A 183 -13.20 10.61 21.82
C GLU A 183 -13.19 9.06 21.90
N ALA A 184 -13.18 8.39 20.75
CA ALA A 184 -13.08 6.92 20.72
C ALA A 184 -11.76 6.41 21.28
N TYR A 185 -10.67 7.13 21.02
CA TYR A 185 -9.34 6.84 21.54
C TYR A 185 -9.27 7.02 23.06
N ALA A 186 -9.80 8.12 23.60
CA ALA A 186 -9.90 8.37 25.04
C ALA A 186 -10.67 7.24 25.75
N LYS A 187 -11.84 6.83 25.21
CA LYS A 187 -12.63 5.69 25.73
C LYS A 187 -11.88 4.37 25.66
N ALA A 188 -11.03 4.19 24.65
CA ALA A 188 -10.24 2.98 24.48
C ALA A 188 -9.08 2.94 25.48
N LEU A 189 -8.37 4.07 25.68
CA LEU A 189 -7.28 4.20 26.64
C LEU A 189 -7.75 4.02 28.08
N GLU A 190 -8.88 4.62 28.47
CA GLU A 190 -9.47 4.47 29.80
C GLU A 190 -9.59 2.98 30.20
N LYS A 191 -10.04 2.16 29.24
CA LYS A 191 -10.26 0.72 29.40
C LYS A 191 -8.98 -0.10 29.31
N ALA A 192 -8.02 0.33 28.49
CA ALA A 192 -6.81 -0.41 28.19
C ALA A 192 -5.69 -0.21 29.22
N VAL A 193 -5.65 0.95 29.90
CA VAL A 193 -4.72 1.17 31.00
C VAL A 193 -5.25 0.47 32.25
N ASN A 194 -4.44 -0.32 32.94
CA ASN A 194 -4.90 -1.01 34.16
C ASN A 194 -4.70 -0.15 35.43
N SER A 195 -5.04 -0.72 36.60
CA SER A 195 -4.83 -0.06 37.91
C SER A 195 -3.37 0.00 38.36
N LYS A 196 -2.44 -0.63 37.62
CA LYS A 196 -0.98 -0.56 37.78
C LYS A 196 -0.32 0.46 36.83
N GLY A 197 -1.06 0.97 35.84
CA GLY A 197 -0.57 1.99 34.92
C GLY A 197 0.17 1.39 33.72
N GLU A 198 -0.16 0.14 33.38
CA GLU A 198 0.36 -0.56 32.21
C GLU A 198 -0.70 -0.49 31.10
N LEU A 199 -0.27 -0.28 29.86
CA LEU A 199 -1.16 -0.22 28.69
C LEU A 199 -1.32 -1.60 28.04
N ASN A 200 -2.56 -2.08 27.92
CA ASN A 200 -2.88 -3.24 27.11
C ASN A 200 -3.15 -2.84 25.65
N VAL A 201 -2.11 -2.85 24.81
CA VAL A 201 -2.19 -2.45 23.39
C VAL A 201 -3.19 -3.31 22.59
N LYS A 202 -3.27 -4.62 22.86
CA LYS A 202 -4.29 -5.49 22.25
C LYS A 202 -5.70 -4.99 22.53
N GLN A 203 -6.01 -4.68 23.79
CA GLN A 203 -7.34 -4.20 24.18
C GLN A 203 -7.64 -2.81 23.59
N LEU A 204 -6.65 -1.92 23.56
CA LEU A 204 -6.73 -0.63 22.89
C LEU A 204 -7.09 -0.81 21.41
N ASN A 205 -6.34 -1.64 20.68
CA ASN A 205 -6.56 -1.88 19.26
C ASN A 205 -7.89 -2.58 18.97
N GLN A 206 -8.37 -3.46 19.86
CA GLN A 206 -9.72 -4.04 19.73
C GLN A 206 -10.82 -2.98 19.81
N ALA A 207 -10.64 -1.96 20.65
CA ALA A 207 -11.58 -0.85 20.76
C ALA A 207 -11.47 0.10 19.55
N LEU A 208 -10.26 0.38 19.06
CA LEU A 208 -10.05 1.20 17.85
C LEU A 208 -10.56 0.50 16.58
N ASP A 209 -10.38 -0.81 16.42
CA ASP A 209 -10.96 -1.60 15.31
C ASP A 209 -12.51 -1.54 15.33
N LYS A 210 -13.13 -1.56 16.53
CA LYS A 210 -14.58 -1.32 16.65
C LYS A 210 -14.96 0.11 16.30
N ALA A 211 -14.18 1.09 16.77
CA ALA A 211 -14.40 2.51 16.51
C ALA A 211 -14.37 2.81 15.02
N ARG A 212 -13.44 2.21 14.27
CA ARG A 212 -13.37 2.23 12.80
C ARG A 212 -14.74 2.01 12.17
N LYS A 213 -15.38 0.88 12.47
CA LYS A 213 -16.71 0.55 11.92
C LYS A 213 -17.79 1.55 12.34
N SER A 214 -17.76 2.06 13.57
CA SER A 214 -18.79 2.99 14.06
C SER A 214 -18.62 4.43 13.57
N ILE A 215 -17.39 4.86 13.28
CA ILE A 215 -17.09 6.23 12.82
C ILE A 215 -17.29 6.34 11.31
N THR A 216 -17.02 5.29 10.52
CA THR A 216 -17.11 5.36 9.06
C THR A 216 -18.41 5.98 8.52
N PRO A 217 -19.62 5.59 8.96
CA PRO A 217 -20.85 6.22 8.47
C PRO A 217 -20.94 7.72 8.78
N GLN A 218 -20.49 8.12 9.97
CA GLN A 218 -20.47 9.53 10.40
C GLN A 218 -19.45 10.33 9.61
N ALA A 219 -18.27 9.75 9.34
CA ALA A 219 -17.23 10.38 8.54
C ALA A 219 -17.71 10.69 7.11
N HIS A 220 -18.48 9.80 6.49
CA HIS A 220 -19.09 10.05 5.17
C HIS A 220 -20.19 11.12 5.23
N THR A 221 -21.00 11.16 6.30
CA THR A 221 -21.96 12.26 6.52
C THR A 221 -21.26 13.60 6.67
N ILE A 222 -20.17 13.66 7.44
CA ILE A 222 -19.34 14.87 7.60
C ILE A 222 -18.78 15.29 6.25
N LEU A 223 -18.12 14.39 5.52
CA LEU A 223 -17.54 14.71 4.21
C LEU A 223 -18.60 15.23 3.23
N ARG A 224 -19.79 14.62 3.18
CA ARG A 224 -20.91 15.10 2.37
C ARG A 224 -21.28 16.55 2.70
N ARG A 225 -21.41 16.88 4.00
CA ARG A 225 -21.74 18.23 4.46
C ARG A 225 -20.68 19.23 4.02
N GLU A 226 -19.40 18.91 4.23
CA GLU A 226 -18.30 19.80 3.83
C GLU A 226 -18.21 19.96 2.31
N ILE A 227 -18.48 18.91 1.53
CA ILE A 227 -18.56 19.03 0.07
C ILE A 227 -19.64 20.04 -0.32
N VAL A 228 -20.86 19.94 0.21
CA VAL A 228 -21.93 20.89 -0.12
C VAL A 228 -21.55 22.30 0.33
N ARG A 229 -21.02 22.45 1.55
CA ARG A 229 -20.64 23.76 2.10
C ARG A 229 -19.55 24.46 1.29
N HIS A 230 -18.56 23.72 0.78
CA HIS A 230 -17.44 24.30 0.05
C HIS A 230 -17.66 24.39 -1.46
N THR A 231 -18.56 23.58 -2.04
CA THR A 231 -18.74 23.51 -3.49
C THR A 231 -20.09 24.03 -3.97
N GLY A 232 -21.09 24.09 -3.10
CA GLY A 232 -22.51 24.30 -3.44
C GLY A 232 -23.15 23.13 -4.18
N VAL A 233 -22.45 22.02 -4.41
CA VAL A 233 -22.94 20.92 -5.25
C VAL A 233 -23.75 19.91 -4.43
N ILE A 234 -25.04 19.82 -4.72
CA ILE A 234 -25.91 18.74 -4.22
C ILE A 234 -26.01 17.61 -5.26
N LEU A 235 -25.73 16.38 -4.83
CA LEU A 235 -25.90 15.17 -5.63
C LEU A 235 -27.30 14.59 -5.41
N THR A 236 -28.01 14.32 -6.51
CA THR A 236 -29.41 13.86 -6.48
C THR A 236 -29.56 12.34 -6.54
N LYS A 237 -28.60 11.64 -7.16
CA LYS A 237 -28.55 10.17 -7.21
C LYS A 237 -27.13 9.70 -7.43
N LEU A 238 -26.72 8.70 -6.66
CA LEU A 238 -25.47 7.98 -6.83
C LEU A 238 -25.77 6.51 -7.13
N ASN A 239 -25.21 6.00 -8.22
CA ASN A 239 -25.33 4.58 -8.56
C ASN A 239 -24.18 3.81 -7.89
N LYS A 240 -24.53 2.88 -6.99
CA LYS A 240 -23.55 2.07 -6.25
C LYS A 240 -22.62 1.26 -7.17
N SER A 241 -23.12 0.75 -8.30
CA SER A 241 -22.32 -0.05 -9.24
C SER A 241 -21.28 0.81 -9.96
N GLU A 242 -21.69 1.98 -10.46
CA GLU A 242 -20.79 2.95 -11.10
C GLU A 242 -19.74 3.48 -10.12
N LEU A 243 -20.15 3.76 -8.87
CA LEU A 243 -19.23 4.18 -7.81
C LEU A 243 -18.20 3.11 -7.47
N LYS A 244 -18.58 1.83 -7.50
CA LYS A 244 -17.62 0.74 -7.24
C LYS A 244 -16.52 0.74 -8.30
N HIS A 245 -16.86 0.78 -9.58
CA HIS A 245 -15.87 0.82 -10.66
C HIS A 245 -15.02 2.09 -10.62
N THR A 246 -15.66 3.25 -10.36
CA THR A 246 -14.95 4.53 -10.22
C THR A 246 -13.99 4.51 -9.04
N ALA A 247 -14.39 3.95 -7.91
CA ALA A 247 -13.54 3.79 -6.73
C ALA A 247 -12.33 2.90 -7.03
N GLU A 248 -12.53 1.74 -7.66
CA GLU A 248 -11.45 0.85 -8.08
C GLU A 248 -10.43 1.54 -9.00
N ALA A 249 -10.90 2.38 -9.93
CA ALA A 249 -10.09 3.20 -10.84
C ALA A 249 -9.52 4.50 -10.24
N THR A 250 -9.78 4.79 -8.96
CA THR A 250 -9.36 6.03 -8.28
C THR A 250 -8.65 5.77 -6.94
N THR A 251 -8.50 4.49 -6.58
CA THR A 251 -7.88 4.09 -5.31
C THR A 251 -6.48 4.62 -5.11
N ALA A 252 -5.66 4.65 -6.17
CA ALA A 252 -4.31 5.15 -6.13
C ALA A 252 -4.26 6.69 -5.97
N THR A 253 -3.24 7.18 -5.28
CA THR A 253 -2.85 8.58 -5.28
C THR A 253 -1.46 8.77 -5.85
N ALA A 254 -1.30 9.83 -6.65
CA ALA A 254 -0.04 10.29 -7.22
C ALA A 254 0.83 11.08 -6.23
N ASN A 255 0.28 11.46 -5.07
CA ASN A 255 1.07 12.11 -4.04
C ASN A 255 2.01 11.10 -3.39
N ASP A 256 3.25 11.53 -3.20
CA ASP A 256 4.19 10.84 -2.33
C ASP A 256 3.73 10.96 -0.87
N VAL A 257 4.13 9.99 -0.03
CA VAL A 257 3.93 10.05 1.43
C VAL A 257 5.25 9.87 2.15
N LEU A 258 5.66 10.84 2.95
CA LEU A 258 6.81 10.74 3.84
C LEU A 258 6.33 10.38 5.25
N HIS A 259 6.86 9.30 5.83
CA HIS A 259 6.56 8.87 7.19
C HIS A 259 7.82 8.90 8.05
N THR A 260 7.80 9.64 9.15
CA THR A 260 8.92 9.70 10.11
C THR A 260 8.60 8.93 11.38
N ASP A 261 9.50 8.11 11.90
CA ASP A 261 9.30 7.36 13.14
C ASP A 261 10.51 7.57 14.05
N ASN A 262 10.35 8.39 15.10
CA ASN A 262 11.44 8.69 16.04
C ASN A 262 11.75 7.51 16.96
N HIS A 263 10.81 6.56 17.14
CA HIS A 263 11.02 5.39 17.97
C HIS A 263 11.81 4.30 17.22
N GLN A 264 11.56 4.12 15.92
CA GLN A 264 12.34 3.21 15.07
C GLN A 264 13.58 3.87 14.47
N HIS A 265 13.74 5.20 14.60
CA HIS A 265 14.81 5.97 13.98
C HIS A 265 14.81 5.84 12.45
N LEU A 266 13.63 5.89 11.82
CA LEU A 266 13.48 5.75 10.37
C LEU A 266 12.64 6.87 9.77
N ALA A 267 12.98 7.26 8.54
CA ALA A 267 12.15 8.03 7.65
C ALA A 267 11.94 7.23 6.36
N THR A 268 10.68 7.02 5.97
CA THR A 268 10.33 6.27 4.75
C THR A 268 9.47 7.12 3.84
N LEU A 269 9.96 7.36 2.62
CA LEU A 269 9.21 7.95 1.53
C LEU A 269 8.57 6.85 0.68
N ILE A 270 7.24 6.91 0.52
CA ILE A 270 6.45 6.00 -0.29
C ILE A 270 6.01 6.76 -1.53
N LYS A 271 6.43 6.30 -2.70
CA LYS A 271 6.16 7.01 -3.96
C LYS A 271 4.69 6.92 -4.37
N GLY A 272 4.21 8.01 -4.96
CA GLY A 272 2.93 8.12 -5.65
C GLY A 272 2.79 7.16 -6.85
N SER A 273 1.55 6.93 -7.28
CA SER A 273 1.23 6.20 -8.51
C SER A 273 -0.16 6.61 -8.97
N GLU A 274 -0.32 6.87 -10.27
CA GLU A 274 -1.62 7.06 -10.92
C GLU A 274 -2.32 5.72 -11.20
N ASN A 275 -1.53 4.65 -11.35
CA ASN A 275 -2.03 3.32 -11.65
C ASN A 275 -2.55 2.64 -10.38
N THR A 276 -3.70 1.96 -10.47
CA THR A 276 -4.34 1.30 -9.33
C THR A 276 -4.06 -0.21 -9.27
N ALA A 277 -3.98 -0.76 -8.05
CA ALA A 277 -3.76 -2.19 -7.86
C ALA A 277 -4.96 -3.06 -8.32
N HIS A 278 -6.13 -2.44 -8.47
CA HIS A 278 -7.40 -3.07 -8.82
C HIS A 278 -7.70 -3.01 -10.33
N HIS A 279 -7.15 -2.02 -11.04
CA HIS A 279 -7.28 -1.85 -12.48
C HIS A 279 -6.00 -2.34 -13.17
N ARG A 280 -5.99 -3.62 -13.56
CA ARG A 280 -4.85 -4.23 -14.26
C ARG A 280 -5.18 -4.35 -15.72
N VAL A 281 -4.49 -3.56 -16.52
CA VAL A 281 -4.60 -3.55 -17.98
C VAL A 281 -3.39 -4.22 -18.60
N GLN A 282 -3.52 -4.59 -19.88
CA GLN A 282 -2.42 -5.11 -20.66
C GLN A 282 -1.44 -3.98 -21.00
N GLY A 283 -0.15 -4.30 -21.09
CA GLY A 283 0.91 -3.36 -21.48
C GLY A 283 1.64 -2.73 -20.29
N ARG A 284 2.17 -1.53 -20.52
CA ARG A 284 3.08 -0.86 -19.59
C ARG A 284 2.38 -0.18 -18.40
N GLU A 285 1.08 0.08 -18.53
CA GLU A 285 0.30 0.70 -17.46
C GLU A 285 0.03 -0.28 -16.32
N PHE A 286 0.82 -0.16 -15.25
CA PHE A 286 0.74 -1.06 -14.11
C PHE A 286 1.17 -0.35 -12.83
N ALA A 287 0.55 -0.74 -11.71
CA ALA A 287 0.80 -0.11 -10.43
C ALA A 287 2.12 -0.61 -9.83
N HIS A 288 3.01 0.31 -9.48
CA HIS A 288 4.18 0.03 -8.66
C HIS A 288 4.56 1.28 -7.89
N ARG A 289 5.12 1.09 -6.69
CA ARG A 289 5.56 2.19 -5.83
C ARG A 289 6.90 1.84 -5.21
N GLN A 290 7.83 2.78 -5.24
CA GLN A 290 9.07 2.65 -4.48
C GLN A 290 8.82 2.97 -3.01
N LEU A 291 9.43 2.17 -2.12
CA LEU A 291 9.63 2.50 -0.72
C LEU A 291 11.10 2.87 -0.54
N ILE A 292 11.37 4.08 -0.08
CA ILE A 292 12.71 4.62 0.13
C ILE A 292 12.88 4.87 1.61
N THR A 293 13.75 4.12 2.28
CA THR A 293 13.96 4.21 3.73
C THR A 293 15.36 4.73 4.05
N HIS A 294 15.42 5.68 4.96
CA HIS A 294 16.64 6.31 5.45
C HIS A 294 16.60 6.42 6.97
N PRO A 295 17.75 6.33 7.66
CA PRO A 295 17.79 6.55 9.10
C PRO A 295 17.40 7.99 9.47
N LEU A 296 16.62 8.12 10.54
CA LEU A 296 16.23 9.38 11.17
C LEU A 296 17.00 9.54 12.47
N THR A 297 17.93 10.49 12.49
CA THR A 297 18.78 10.79 13.65
C THR A 297 18.38 12.12 14.27
N LYS A 298 19.03 12.49 15.40
CA LYS A 298 18.88 13.82 15.99
C LYS A 298 19.36 14.94 15.06
N ASP A 299 20.30 14.65 14.17
CA ASP A 299 20.87 15.60 13.21
C ASP A 299 20.07 15.65 11.89
N GLY A 300 18.98 14.86 11.79
CA GLY A 300 18.11 14.78 10.62
C GLY A 300 18.18 13.43 9.91
N ILE A 301 17.65 13.41 8.69
CA ILE A 301 17.62 12.23 7.82
C ILE A 301 18.97 12.06 7.13
N ILE A 302 19.62 10.92 7.36
CA ILE A 302 20.92 10.59 6.76
C ILE A 302 20.76 9.50 5.68
N PRO A 303 21.66 9.40 4.70
CA PRO A 303 21.59 8.35 3.67
C PRO A 303 21.75 6.96 4.29
N HIS A 304 20.99 6.00 3.79
CA HIS A 304 21.11 4.59 4.22
C HIS A 304 22.49 4.03 3.84
N SER A 305 23.12 3.30 4.77
CA SER A 305 24.47 2.72 4.57
C SER A 305 24.52 1.67 3.45
N HIS A 306 23.43 0.92 3.29
CA HIS A 306 23.23 -0.10 2.26
C HIS A 306 22.01 0.27 1.40
N PRO A 307 22.11 1.25 0.50
CA PRO A 307 20.96 1.72 -0.25
C PRO A 307 20.40 0.61 -1.16
N ARG A 308 19.08 0.52 -1.27
CA ARG A 308 18.38 -0.49 -2.08
C ARG A 308 17.17 0.08 -2.79
N ILE A 309 16.76 -0.58 -3.86
CA ILE A 309 15.54 -0.27 -4.61
C ILE A 309 14.44 -1.24 -4.18
N GLN A 310 13.55 -0.80 -3.29
CA GLN A 310 12.42 -1.61 -2.83
C GLN A 310 11.14 -1.14 -3.51
N ILE A 311 10.50 -2.03 -4.27
CA ILE A 311 9.31 -1.75 -5.07
C ILE A 311 8.17 -2.64 -4.56
N ARG A 312 7.01 -2.05 -4.31
CA ARG A 312 5.78 -2.81 -4.07
C ARG A 312 4.92 -2.79 -5.32
N THR A 313 4.32 -3.93 -5.64
CA THR A 313 3.37 -4.04 -6.74
C THR A 313 2.26 -5.09 -6.50
N PRO A 314 1.03 -4.93 -7.04
CA PRO A 314 0.14 -6.06 -7.29
C PRO A 314 0.78 -7.10 -8.22
N SER A 315 0.13 -8.27 -8.37
CA SER A 315 0.50 -9.21 -9.43
C SER A 315 0.51 -8.52 -10.81
N PRO A 316 1.57 -8.66 -11.63
CA PRO A 316 1.66 -8.07 -12.97
C PRO A 316 0.68 -8.70 -13.97
N VAL A 317 0.21 -9.92 -13.68
CA VAL A 317 -0.77 -10.64 -14.51
C VAL A 317 -2.12 -9.92 -14.50
N VAL A 318 -2.68 -9.64 -15.69
CA VAL A 318 -4.07 -9.15 -15.85
C VAL A 318 -5.10 -10.19 -15.39
N LYS A 319 -6.34 -9.77 -15.18
CA LYS A 319 -7.35 -10.63 -14.55
C LYS A 319 -7.95 -11.68 -15.50
N GLU A 320 -8.26 -11.29 -16.72
CA GLU A 320 -8.95 -12.12 -17.71
C GLU A 320 -8.77 -11.54 -19.13
N GLY A 321 -9.17 -12.29 -20.15
CA GLY A 321 -9.32 -11.78 -21.52
C GLY A 321 -8.13 -11.96 -22.46
N LEU A 322 -7.06 -12.65 -22.03
CA LEU A 322 -5.88 -12.95 -22.84
C LEU A 322 -5.69 -14.46 -23.07
N SER A 323 -4.99 -14.84 -24.14
CA SER A 323 -4.43 -16.19 -24.33
C SER A 323 -3.25 -16.46 -23.38
N GLU A 324 -2.83 -17.71 -23.23
CA GLU A 324 -1.67 -18.05 -22.38
C GLU A 324 -0.39 -17.31 -22.83
N GLU A 325 -0.13 -17.26 -24.13
CA GLU A 325 1.02 -16.56 -24.71
C GLU A 325 0.94 -15.05 -24.46
N GLU A 326 -0.24 -14.45 -24.60
CA GLU A 326 -0.46 -13.03 -24.36
C GLU A 326 -0.26 -12.67 -22.88
N TYR A 327 -0.68 -13.52 -21.94
CA TYR A 327 -0.39 -13.32 -20.51
C TYR A 327 1.11 -13.34 -20.21
N ILE A 328 1.84 -14.29 -20.81
CA ILE A 328 3.29 -14.45 -20.61
C ILE A 328 4.02 -13.21 -21.15
N SER A 329 3.66 -12.77 -22.36
CA SER A 329 4.27 -11.60 -23.00
C SER A 329 3.93 -10.30 -22.26
N ASP A 330 2.70 -10.15 -21.77
CA ASP A 330 2.28 -9.01 -20.96
C ASP A 330 3.09 -8.89 -19.64
N VAL A 331 3.35 -10.02 -18.96
CA VAL A 331 4.25 -10.03 -17.80
C VAL A 331 5.64 -9.54 -18.19
N ALA A 332 6.19 -10.05 -19.30
CA ALA A 332 7.52 -9.65 -19.75
C ALA A 332 7.60 -8.14 -20.07
N ILE A 333 6.57 -7.56 -20.69
CA ILE A 333 6.46 -6.12 -20.95
C ILE A 333 6.46 -5.32 -19.64
N LYS A 334 5.75 -5.77 -18.61
CA LYS A 334 5.69 -5.09 -17.31
C LYS A 334 7.01 -5.15 -16.55
N LEU A 335 7.72 -6.28 -16.62
CA LEU A 335 9.08 -6.40 -16.06
C LEU A 335 10.08 -5.48 -16.77
N ASP A 336 9.94 -5.33 -18.09
CA ASP A 336 10.72 -4.39 -18.89
C ASP A 336 10.43 -2.94 -18.50
N GLU A 337 9.17 -2.58 -18.27
CA GLU A 337 8.78 -1.25 -17.80
C GLU A 337 9.42 -0.91 -16.44
N ILE A 338 9.38 -1.83 -15.46
CA ILE A 338 10.04 -1.61 -14.16
C ILE A 338 11.55 -1.37 -14.35
N THR A 339 12.19 -2.13 -15.23
CA THR A 339 13.63 -2.00 -15.49
C THR A 339 13.97 -0.62 -16.06
N HIS A 340 13.17 -0.13 -17.00
CA HIS A 340 13.34 1.19 -17.59
C HIS A 340 13.02 2.31 -16.60
N GLU A 341 11.87 2.25 -15.94
CA GLU A 341 11.38 3.34 -15.09
C GLU A 341 12.27 3.57 -13.86
N TYR A 342 12.87 2.50 -13.32
CA TYR A 342 13.75 2.58 -12.15
C TYR A 342 15.24 2.70 -12.55
N SER A 343 15.56 2.66 -13.85
CA SER A 343 16.93 2.72 -14.39
C SER A 343 17.83 1.63 -13.80
N LEU A 344 17.33 0.40 -13.79
CA LEU A 344 18.02 -0.72 -13.13
C LEU A 344 19.31 -1.12 -13.87
N LYS A 345 19.38 -0.90 -15.19
CA LYS A 345 20.58 -1.17 -15.99
C LYS A 345 21.78 -0.35 -15.50
N GLU A 346 21.54 0.90 -15.09
CA GLU A 346 22.57 1.84 -14.63
C GLU A 346 22.84 1.73 -13.13
N LYS A 347 21.83 1.37 -12.33
CA LYS A 347 21.91 1.42 -10.86
C LYS A 347 22.38 0.13 -10.20
N LEU A 348 22.13 -1.02 -10.81
CA LEU A 348 22.50 -2.31 -10.22
C LEU A 348 23.98 -2.62 -10.45
N SER A 349 24.59 -3.25 -9.44
CA SER A 349 26.00 -3.62 -9.48
C SER A 349 26.27 -4.70 -10.53
N SER A 350 27.40 -4.57 -11.24
CA SER A 350 27.90 -5.60 -12.15
C SER A 350 28.88 -6.51 -11.41
N HIS A 351 28.75 -7.81 -11.60
CA HIS A 351 29.71 -8.81 -11.13
C HIS A 351 30.17 -9.66 -12.31
N GLU A 352 31.47 -9.92 -12.43
CA GLU A 352 32.01 -10.71 -13.56
C GLU A 352 31.39 -12.12 -13.59
N GLY A 353 30.85 -12.51 -14.74
CA GLY A 353 30.20 -13.81 -14.92
C GLY A 353 28.81 -13.94 -14.29
N MET A 354 28.28 -12.88 -13.69
CA MET A 354 26.96 -12.85 -13.06
C MET A 354 26.07 -11.79 -13.70
N PRO A 355 24.80 -12.09 -14.02
CA PRO A 355 23.89 -11.09 -14.54
C PRO A 355 23.54 -10.07 -13.44
N LYS A 356 23.32 -8.81 -13.84
CA LYS A 356 22.56 -7.89 -13.00
C LYS A 356 21.16 -8.47 -12.83
N ALA A 357 20.58 -8.36 -11.65
CA ALA A 357 19.21 -8.84 -11.45
C ALA A 357 18.48 -8.04 -10.38
N PHE A 358 17.16 -7.98 -10.52
CA PHE A 358 16.23 -7.68 -9.44
C PHE A 358 15.45 -8.94 -9.08
N ILE A 359 15.03 -9.03 -7.82
CA ILE A 359 14.30 -10.18 -7.31
C ILE A 359 12.80 -9.87 -7.28
N TYR A 360 12.00 -10.64 -8.00
CA TYR A 360 10.55 -10.60 -7.89
C TYR A 360 10.09 -11.55 -6.77
N ASN A 361 9.88 -10.98 -5.60
CA ASN A 361 9.41 -11.64 -4.39
C ASN A 361 7.89 -11.86 -4.46
N ARG A 362 7.48 -13.06 -4.88
CA ARG A 362 6.07 -13.46 -4.98
C ARG A 362 5.62 -14.10 -3.65
N TYR A 363 4.73 -13.40 -2.94
CA TYR A 363 4.29 -13.80 -1.60
C TYR A 363 3.06 -14.72 -1.55
N THR A 364 2.54 -15.14 -2.69
CA THR A 364 1.29 -15.94 -2.82
C THR A 364 1.57 -17.43 -3.02
N ALA A 365 0.53 -18.26 -2.91
CA ALA A 365 0.64 -19.71 -3.07
C ALA A 365 1.11 -20.12 -4.48
N ILE A 366 1.83 -21.24 -4.57
CA ILE A 366 2.27 -21.87 -5.83
C ILE A 366 1.08 -22.55 -6.48
N ASN A 367 0.54 -23.57 -5.82
CA ASN A 367 -0.71 -24.26 -6.16
C ASN A 367 -1.79 -23.91 -5.12
N ASP A 368 -2.91 -23.31 -5.53
CA ASP A 368 -4.04 -22.96 -4.65
C ASP A 368 -5.33 -23.61 -5.13
N SER A 369 -5.37 -24.95 -5.24
CA SER A 369 -6.48 -25.70 -5.85
C SER A 369 -7.87 -25.27 -5.34
N LEU A 370 -8.02 -25.03 -4.02
CA LEU A 370 -9.28 -24.56 -3.42
C LEU A 370 -9.58 -23.08 -3.70
N GLY A 371 -8.57 -22.22 -3.76
CA GLY A 371 -8.76 -20.82 -4.09
C GLY A 371 -9.04 -20.61 -5.58
N ASP A 372 -8.42 -21.40 -6.43
CA ASP A 372 -8.52 -21.27 -7.88
C ASP A 372 -9.88 -21.69 -8.42
N ILE A 373 -10.51 -22.70 -7.81
CA ILE A 373 -11.93 -23.04 -8.04
C ILE A 373 -12.85 -21.83 -7.79
N ASN A 374 -12.47 -20.93 -6.87
CA ASN A 374 -13.23 -19.74 -6.52
C ASN A 374 -12.73 -18.46 -7.24
N GLY A 375 -11.99 -18.61 -8.35
CA GLY A 375 -11.49 -17.48 -9.14
C GLY A 375 -10.29 -16.75 -8.51
N ASN A 376 -9.57 -17.39 -7.56
CA ASN A 376 -8.37 -16.79 -7.00
C ASN A 376 -7.21 -16.74 -8.02
N LEU A 377 -7.15 -17.73 -8.91
CA LEU A 377 -6.21 -17.92 -10.03
C LEU A 377 -4.73 -17.69 -9.66
N GLN A 378 -4.34 -18.08 -8.44
CA GLN A 378 -2.96 -17.93 -7.97
C GLN A 378 -2.02 -18.90 -8.70
N THR A 379 -2.45 -20.13 -8.98
CA THR A 379 -1.63 -21.10 -9.72
C THR A 379 -1.34 -20.64 -11.13
N GLN A 380 -2.38 -20.17 -11.82
CA GLN A 380 -2.24 -19.60 -13.16
C GLN A 380 -1.33 -18.36 -13.15
N SER A 381 -1.51 -17.47 -12.17
CA SER A 381 -0.64 -16.30 -12.01
C SER A 381 0.83 -16.68 -11.76
N ALA A 382 1.11 -17.72 -10.96
CA ALA A 382 2.47 -18.22 -10.74
C ALA A 382 3.11 -18.68 -12.06
N ARG A 383 2.37 -19.48 -12.85
CA ARG A 383 2.79 -19.96 -14.17
C ARG A 383 3.14 -18.81 -15.10
N HIS A 384 2.25 -17.83 -15.25
CA HIS A 384 2.46 -16.70 -16.15
C HIS A 384 3.65 -15.84 -15.71
N ILE A 385 3.84 -15.65 -14.39
CA ILE A 385 4.97 -14.88 -13.87
C ILE A 385 6.31 -15.56 -14.16
N LEU A 386 6.43 -16.86 -13.89
CA LEU A 386 7.68 -17.61 -14.13
C LEU A 386 8.03 -17.67 -15.62
N LYS A 387 7.05 -18.04 -16.47
CA LYS A 387 7.24 -18.07 -17.92
C LYS A 387 7.54 -16.68 -18.49
N GLY A 388 6.86 -15.65 -18.01
CA GLY A 388 7.07 -14.26 -18.42
C GLY A 388 8.44 -13.73 -18.00
N ALA A 389 8.95 -14.13 -16.83
CA ALA A 389 10.31 -13.84 -16.41
C ALA A 389 11.35 -14.49 -17.33
N HIS A 390 11.15 -15.73 -17.79
CA HIS A 390 12.04 -16.33 -18.79
C HIS A 390 12.02 -15.61 -20.13
N GLU A 391 10.84 -15.19 -20.60
CA GLU A 391 10.71 -14.41 -21.84
C GLU A 391 11.41 -13.06 -21.73
N TYR A 392 11.19 -12.35 -20.63
CA TYR A 392 11.88 -11.12 -20.30
C TYR A 392 13.41 -11.32 -20.25
N ASN A 393 13.90 -12.32 -19.51
CA ASN A 393 15.33 -12.57 -19.35
C ASN A 393 16.01 -12.98 -20.66
N ALA A 394 15.33 -13.76 -21.52
CA ALA A 394 15.85 -14.13 -22.83
C ALA A 394 16.03 -12.89 -23.73
N LYS A 395 15.06 -11.96 -23.71
CA LYS A 395 15.18 -10.68 -24.41
C LYS A 395 16.35 -9.85 -23.89
N GLN A 396 16.47 -9.70 -22.56
CA GLN A 396 17.56 -8.95 -21.94
C GLN A 396 18.94 -9.53 -22.28
N LEU A 397 19.08 -10.86 -22.29
CA LEU A 397 20.32 -11.54 -22.67
C LEU A 397 20.74 -11.23 -24.11
N ALA A 398 19.78 -11.13 -25.04
CA ALA A 398 20.06 -10.81 -26.43
C ALA A 398 20.54 -9.35 -26.63
N GLU A 399 20.21 -8.44 -25.72
CA GLU A 399 20.56 -7.00 -25.79
C GLU A 399 21.98 -6.67 -25.28
N GLY A 400 22.67 -7.59 -24.60
CA GLY A 400 24.09 -7.44 -24.21
C GLY A 400 24.36 -6.67 -22.90
N ASN A 401 23.38 -5.96 -22.33
CA ASN A 401 23.44 -5.37 -20.97
C ASN A 401 22.23 -5.82 -20.15
N ALA A 402 22.21 -7.12 -19.85
CA ALA A 402 21.04 -7.78 -19.31
C ALA A 402 20.80 -7.48 -17.83
N VAL A 403 19.56 -7.10 -17.50
CA VAL A 403 19.06 -7.10 -16.12
C VAL A 403 17.98 -8.16 -15.99
N TYR A 404 18.26 -9.24 -15.27
CA TYR A 404 17.32 -10.34 -15.11
C TYR A 404 16.28 -10.06 -14.02
N CYS A 405 15.10 -10.64 -14.20
CA CYS A 405 14.10 -10.87 -13.17
C CYS A 405 14.29 -12.30 -12.63
N LEU A 406 14.72 -12.44 -11.39
CA LEU A 406 14.75 -13.75 -10.70
C LEU A 406 13.53 -13.85 -9.79
N VAL A 407 12.77 -14.93 -9.91
CA VAL A 407 11.49 -15.08 -9.19
C VAL A 407 11.70 -15.87 -7.90
N GLN A 408 11.46 -15.23 -6.76
CA GLN A 408 11.45 -15.84 -5.44
C GLN A 408 10.01 -16.12 -5.01
N ASN A 409 9.57 -17.37 -5.11
CA ASN A 409 8.17 -17.77 -4.94
C ASN A 409 7.90 -18.42 -3.57
N ILE A 410 8.26 -17.73 -2.48
CA ILE A 410 8.04 -18.19 -1.11
C ILE A 410 6.71 -17.62 -0.58
N SER A 411 5.74 -18.51 -0.39
CA SER A 411 4.37 -18.18 0.06
C SER A 411 4.33 -17.82 1.57
N VAL A 412 3.93 -16.59 1.91
CA VAL A 412 3.99 -16.11 3.30
C VAL A 412 2.68 -16.30 4.09
N ASN A 413 1.61 -16.70 3.41
CA ASN A 413 0.29 -16.93 4.02
C ASN A 413 0.17 -18.35 4.63
N GLY A 414 1.12 -19.24 4.36
CA GLY A 414 1.08 -20.65 4.76
C GLY A 414 -0.02 -21.45 4.07
N PHE A 415 -0.36 -21.09 2.84
CA PHE A 415 -1.26 -21.84 1.97
C PHE A 415 -0.55 -22.26 0.68
N GLY A 416 -1.07 -23.33 0.10
CA GLY A 416 -0.55 -23.97 -1.11
C GLY A 416 0.67 -24.83 -0.86
N ASP A 417 1.24 -25.33 -1.94
CA ASP A 417 2.36 -26.26 -1.88
C ASP A 417 3.61 -25.63 -1.28
N HIS A 418 4.39 -26.48 -0.63
CA HIS A 418 5.75 -26.17 -0.18
C HIS A 418 6.70 -26.12 -1.38
N LEU A 419 7.79 -25.36 -1.26
CA LEU A 419 8.91 -25.51 -2.20
C LEU A 419 9.58 -26.88 -1.97
N GLY A 420 10.20 -27.41 -3.01
CA GLY A 420 10.90 -28.68 -3.01
C GLY A 420 11.04 -29.25 -4.42
N TYR A 421 12.02 -30.15 -4.58
CA TYR A 421 12.25 -30.87 -5.85
C TYR A 421 11.39 -32.14 -6.00
N SER A 422 10.37 -32.28 -5.15
CA SER A 422 9.33 -33.29 -5.23
C SER A 422 7.98 -32.58 -5.42
N GLY A 423 7.34 -32.74 -6.57
CA GLY A 423 6.08 -32.05 -6.86
C GLY A 423 5.78 -32.02 -8.36
N ASP A 424 4.84 -31.16 -8.73
CA ASP A 424 4.57 -30.87 -10.14
C ASP A 424 5.64 -29.93 -10.75
N ASP A 425 5.58 -29.77 -12.07
CA ASP A 425 6.53 -28.93 -12.81
C ASP A 425 6.58 -27.49 -12.29
N LEU A 426 5.45 -26.92 -11.87
CA LEU A 426 5.38 -25.56 -11.36
C LEU A 426 6.08 -25.44 -9.98
N THR A 427 5.96 -26.44 -9.13
CA THR A 427 6.62 -26.50 -7.82
C THR A 427 8.14 -26.64 -7.98
N ILE A 428 8.58 -27.53 -8.88
CA ILE A 428 10.00 -27.72 -9.18
C ILE A 428 10.60 -26.44 -9.78
N GLU A 429 9.90 -25.81 -10.74
CA GLU A 429 10.33 -24.53 -11.32
C GLU A 429 10.40 -23.41 -10.28
N SER A 430 9.36 -23.28 -9.46
CA SER A 430 9.32 -22.29 -8.37
C SER A 430 10.48 -22.48 -7.40
N THR A 431 10.85 -23.72 -7.12
CA THR A 431 11.97 -24.07 -6.23
C THR A 431 13.29 -23.68 -6.85
N LEU A 432 13.55 -24.09 -8.09
CA LEU A 432 14.78 -23.77 -8.80
C LEU A 432 14.96 -22.25 -8.94
N MET A 433 13.94 -21.53 -9.37
CA MET A 433 14.02 -20.07 -9.54
C MET A 433 14.19 -19.33 -8.21
N THR A 434 13.57 -19.82 -7.13
CA THR A 434 13.77 -19.27 -5.78
C THR A 434 15.20 -19.47 -5.31
N GLU A 435 15.76 -20.66 -5.49
CA GLU A 435 17.14 -20.90 -5.08
C GLU A 435 18.13 -20.10 -5.93
N MET A 436 17.88 -19.92 -7.22
CA MET A 436 18.67 -19.02 -8.06
C MET A 436 18.62 -17.56 -7.58
N ALA A 437 17.43 -17.06 -7.23
CA ALA A 437 17.27 -15.72 -6.66
C ALA A 437 18.11 -15.56 -5.38
N LEU A 438 18.02 -16.53 -4.46
CA LEU A 438 18.77 -16.51 -3.21
C LEU A 438 20.29 -16.64 -3.41
N LEU A 439 20.75 -17.44 -4.38
CA LEU A 439 22.16 -17.54 -4.75
C LEU A 439 22.69 -16.23 -5.33
N HIS A 440 21.89 -15.52 -6.12
CA HIS A 440 22.25 -14.18 -6.62
C HIS A 440 22.42 -13.20 -5.46
N THR A 441 21.45 -13.16 -4.55
CA THR A 441 21.47 -12.32 -3.36
C THR A 441 22.66 -12.63 -2.42
N LEU A 442 23.05 -13.90 -2.32
CA LEU A 442 24.15 -14.37 -1.47
C LEU A 442 25.48 -14.56 -2.23
N TYR A 443 25.66 -13.87 -3.36
CA TYR A 443 26.85 -14.02 -4.20
C TYR A 443 28.15 -13.54 -3.52
N SER A 444 28.06 -12.65 -2.53
CA SER A 444 29.20 -12.22 -1.70
C SER A 444 29.62 -13.35 -0.74
N THR A 445 30.32 -14.35 -1.28
CA THR A 445 30.81 -15.56 -0.59
C THR A 445 32.26 -15.87 -1.04
N SER A 446 32.87 -16.95 -0.54
CA SER A 446 34.20 -17.39 -0.97
C SER A 446 34.31 -17.56 -2.49
N ALA A 447 35.51 -17.33 -3.04
CA ALA A 447 35.77 -17.37 -4.48
C ALA A 447 35.37 -18.72 -5.14
N GLU A 448 35.57 -19.83 -4.43
CA GLU A 448 35.13 -21.16 -4.89
C GLU A 448 33.61 -21.25 -5.02
N GLN A 449 32.87 -20.74 -4.02
CA GLN A 449 31.42 -20.74 -4.05
C GLN A 449 30.89 -19.77 -5.12
N GLN A 450 31.53 -18.62 -5.30
CA GLN A 450 31.22 -17.70 -6.40
C GLN A 450 31.31 -18.38 -7.76
N GLU A 451 32.40 -19.12 -8.01
CA GLU A 451 32.59 -19.86 -9.26
C GLU A 451 31.52 -20.94 -9.47
N ASN A 452 31.12 -21.64 -8.41
CA ASN A 452 30.03 -22.60 -8.49
C ASN A 452 28.68 -21.95 -8.76
N ILE A 453 28.41 -20.77 -8.17
CA ILE A 453 27.21 -19.99 -8.44
C ILE A 453 27.20 -19.52 -9.91
N LYS A 454 28.31 -19.02 -10.46
CA LYS A 454 28.41 -18.62 -11.87
C LYS A 454 27.99 -19.74 -12.82
N LYS A 455 28.43 -20.98 -12.57
CA LYS A 455 28.05 -22.17 -13.37
C LYS A 455 26.55 -22.43 -13.39
N VAL A 456 25.81 -22.09 -12.32
CA VAL A 456 24.34 -22.17 -12.30
C VAL A 456 23.75 -21.16 -13.29
N PHE A 457 24.24 -19.91 -13.30
CA PHE A 457 23.77 -18.87 -14.22
C PHE A 457 24.22 -19.10 -15.66
N GLU A 458 25.37 -19.73 -15.90
CA GLU A 458 25.77 -20.16 -17.25
C GLU A 458 24.78 -21.17 -17.85
N LYS A 459 24.33 -22.14 -17.05
CA LYS A 459 23.28 -23.11 -17.45
C LYS A 459 21.97 -22.40 -17.77
N TYR A 460 21.59 -21.43 -16.95
CA TYR A 460 20.41 -20.62 -17.23
C TYR A 460 20.54 -19.81 -18.52
N ASN A 461 21.69 -19.18 -18.76
CA ASN A 461 21.97 -18.47 -20.01
C ASN A 461 21.91 -19.39 -21.23
N HIS A 462 22.39 -20.63 -21.10
CA HIS A 462 22.28 -21.63 -22.16
C HIS A 462 20.82 -21.99 -22.44
N PHE A 463 20.02 -22.22 -21.39
CA PHE A 463 18.58 -22.42 -21.52
C PHE A 463 17.90 -21.22 -22.21
N LEU A 464 18.15 -19.99 -21.76
CA LEU A 464 17.52 -18.79 -22.32
C LEU A 464 17.80 -18.59 -23.82
N ARG A 465 18.97 -19.00 -24.32
CA ARG A 465 19.32 -18.91 -25.75
C ARG A 465 18.64 -19.95 -26.62
N HIS A 466 18.28 -21.10 -26.05
CA HIS A 466 17.79 -22.27 -26.81
C HIS A 466 16.36 -22.68 -26.44
N ARG A 467 15.73 -22.03 -25.47
CA ARG A 467 14.37 -22.32 -25.02
C ARG A 467 13.35 -22.15 -26.14
N LYS A 468 12.29 -22.95 -26.11
CA LYS A 468 11.07 -22.65 -26.86
C LYS A 468 10.14 -21.79 -26.00
N GLY A 469 9.26 -21.03 -26.65
CA GLY A 469 8.29 -20.19 -25.96
C GLY A 469 7.45 -21.02 -24.98
N GLY A 470 7.34 -20.57 -23.73
CA GLY A 470 6.52 -21.21 -22.71
C GLY A 470 7.19 -22.34 -21.90
N ASP A 471 8.42 -22.75 -22.20
CA ASP A 471 9.14 -23.79 -21.45
C ASP A 471 9.62 -23.32 -20.07
N TYR A 472 9.67 -24.24 -19.11
CA TYR A 472 10.28 -24.08 -17.79
C TYR A 472 11.75 -24.48 -17.79
N PHE A 473 12.57 -23.78 -16.99
CA PHE A 473 14.00 -24.07 -16.90
C PHE A 473 14.26 -25.45 -16.28
N SER A 474 13.54 -25.79 -15.20
CA SER A 474 13.64 -27.05 -14.46
C SER A 474 13.45 -28.32 -15.31
N GLN A 475 12.76 -28.22 -16.44
CA GLN A 475 12.50 -29.35 -17.33
C GLN A 475 13.65 -29.61 -18.32
N SER A 476 14.49 -28.60 -18.57
CA SER A 476 15.66 -28.69 -19.45
C SER A 476 16.78 -29.54 -18.82
N ASN A 477 17.74 -29.98 -19.65
CA ASN A 477 18.92 -30.69 -19.13
C ASN A 477 19.79 -29.76 -18.27
N GLU A 478 19.90 -28.51 -18.71
CA GLU A 478 20.59 -27.42 -18.03
C GLU A 478 19.98 -27.15 -16.66
N GLY A 479 18.65 -27.14 -16.55
CA GLY A 479 17.93 -26.97 -15.28
C GLY A 479 18.18 -28.12 -14.31
N LYS A 480 18.14 -29.37 -14.80
CA LYS A 480 18.46 -30.55 -13.98
C LYS A 480 19.90 -30.53 -13.47
N GLU A 481 20.83 -30.06 -14.29
CA GLU A 481 22.23 -29.88 -13.87
C GLU A 481 22.41 -28.70 -12.91
N ALA A 482 21.65 -27.61 -13.09
CA ALA A 482 21.63 -26.48 -12.17
C ALA A 482 21.15 -26.92 -10.78
N ILE A 483 20.05 -27.68 -10.68
CA ILE A 483 19.56 -28.25 -9.41
C ILE A 483 20.68 -29.01 -8.67
N LYS A 484 21.39 -29.91 -9.37
CA LYS A 484 22.52 -30.66 -8.78
C LYS A 484 23.65 -29.75 -8.29
N ALA A 485 23.97 -28.69 -9.05
CA ALA A 485 24.99 -27.73 -8.66
C ALA A 485 24.58 -26.93 -7.42
N ILE A 486 23.30 -26.51 -7.34
CA ILE A 486 22.76 -25.81 -6.17
C ILE A 486 22.77 -26.70 -4.92
N GLU A 487 22.41 -27.97 -5.05
CA GLU A 487 22.52 -28.94 -3.94
C GLU A 487 23.97 -29.09 -3.44
N ALA A 488 24.95 -29.07 -4.35
CA ALA A 488 26.37 -29.13 -3.98
C ALA A 488 26.83 -27.85 -3.27
N ILE A 489 26.42 -26.67 -3.75
CA ILE A 489 26.67 -25.37 -3.10
C ILE A 489 26.14 -25.37 -1.67
N LYS A 490 24.88 -25.77 -1.48
CA LYS A 490 24.23 -25.82 -0.16
C LYS A 490 24.94 -26.80 0.79
N LYS A 491 25.38 -27.97 0.30
CA LYS A 491 26.22 -28.89 1.08
C LYS A 491 27.58 -28.29 1.43
N GLY A 492 28.14 -27.44 0.58
CA GLY A 492 29.33 -26.65 0.88
C GLY A 492 29.08 -25.69 2.04
N TRP A 493 28.00 -24.92 1.98
CA TRP A 493 27.62 -23.96 3.03
C TRP A 493 27.33 -24.60 4.39
N GLN A 494 26.83 -25.84 4.41
CA GLN A 494 26.68 -26.61 5.65
C GLN A 494 28.01 -26.90 6.35
N LYS A 495 29.11 -26.99 5.59
CA LYS A 495 30.46 -27.31 6.08
C LYS A 495 31.34 -26.08 6.27
N GLU A 496 30.82 -24.90 5.93
CA GLU A 496 31.58 -23.67 6.00
C GLU A 496 31.71 -23.20 7.45
N GLU A 497 32.96 -23.01 7.86
CA GLU A 497 33.31 -22.45 9.16
C GLU A 497 32.71 -21.05 9.33
N PRO A 498 32.29 -20.68 10.54
CA PRO A 498 31.84 -19.31 10.81
C PRO A 498 32.93 -18.31 10.42
N HIS A 499 32.61 -17.35 9.55
CA HIS A 499 33.54 -16.27 9.24
C HIS A 499 33.68 -15.32 10.44
N GLU A 500 34.91 -15.08 10.91
CA GLU A 500 35.26 -13.99 11.83
C GLU A 500 35.26 -12.64 11.11
N ALA A 501 34.14 -12.27 10.47
CA ALA A 501 33.98 -10.93 9.92
C ALA A 501 33.84 -9.90 11.05
N ALA A 502 34.15 -8.64 10.75
CA ALA A 502 33.82 -7.52 11.64
C ALA A 502 32.31 -7.54 11.96
N PRO A 503 31.89 -7.22 13.20
CA PRO A 503 30.50 -7.30 13.62
C PRO A 503 29.66 -6.25 12.90
N ASP A 504 29.08 -6.64 11.76
CA ASP A 504 28.12 -5.88 10.99
C ASP A 504 26.86 -6.72 10.78
N LEU A 505 25.71 -6.13 11.12
CA LEU A 505 24.42 -6.81 11.09
C LEU A 505 24.05 -7.26 9.67
N PHE A 506 24.42 -6.51 8.64
CA PHE A 506 24.16 -6.89 7.24
C PHE A 506 24.85 -8.22 6.91
N SER A 507 26.13 -8.35 7.31
CA SER A 507 26.91 -9.59 7.17
C SER A 507 26.34 -10.75 8.01
N ASP A 508 25.84 -10.49 9.22
CA ASP A 508 25.17 -11.49 10.05
C ASP A 508 23.86 -11.99 9.43
N VAL A 509 23.10 -11.10 8.78
CA VAL A 509 21.89 -11.47 8.04
C VAL A 509 22.23 -12.34 6.83
N GLN A 510 23.25 -11.99 6.05
CA GLN A 510 23.70 -12.81 4.92
C GLN A 510 24.08 -14.22 5.38
N SER A 511 24.89 -14.31 6.44
CA SER A 511 25.34 -15.58 7.03
C SER A 511 24.17 -16.40 7.57
N SER A 512 23.24 -15.75 8.27
CA SER A 512 22.02 -16.38 8.78
C SER A 512 21.16 -16.94 7.65
N LEU A 513 20.88 -16.14 6.62
CA LEU A 513 20.07 -16.56 5.47
C LEU A 513 20.74 -17.75 4.75
N LYS A 514 22.06 -17.70 4.57
CA LYS A 514 22.86 -18.80 4.01
C LYS A 514 22.67 -20.10 4.80
N LYS A 515 22.70 -20.06 6.14
CA LYS A 515 22.44 -21.23 7.00
C LYS A 515 21.00 -21.75 6.87
N LEU A 516 20.01 -20.86 6.78
CA LEU A 516 18.60 -21.25 6.56
C LEU A 516 18.43 -22.02 5.24
N ILE A 517 19.03 -21.51 4.16
CA ILE A 517 18.93 -22.11 2.81
C ILE A 517 19.70 -23.43 2.74
N ALA A 518 20.91 -23.45 3.31
CA ALA A 518 21.73 -24.65 3.36
C ALA A 518 20.98 -25.82 4.04
N ASN A 519 20.05 -25.54 4.95
CA ASN A 519 19.23 -26.51 5.66
C ASN A 519 17.79 -26.62 5.13
N ASN A 520 17.50 -26.10 3.92
CA ASN A 520 16.20 -26.17 3.26
C ASN A 520 15.04 -25.54 4.04
N LEU A 521 15.30 -24.60 4.95
CA LEU A 521 14.21 -24.01 5.74
C LEU A 521 13.27 -23.16 4.88
N HIS A 522 13.72 -22.70 3.70
CA HIS A 522 12.87 -22.04 2.70
C HIS A 522 11.81 -22.96 2.07
N PHE A 523 11.92 -24.28 2.23
CA PHE A 523 10.87 -25.21 1.81
C PHE A 523 9.66 -25.17 2.77
N SER A 524 9.85 -24.70 4.01
CA SER A 524 8.78 -24.64 5.01
C SER A 524 8.04 -23.30 5.00
N HIS A 525 6.70 -23.37 5.10
CA HIS A 525 5.86 -22.21 5.34
C HIS A 525 6.12 -21.55 6.70
N ASP A 526 6.67 -22.28 7.67
CA ASP A 526 6.94 -21.76 9.01
C ASP A 526 8.06 -20.70 9.00
N TYR A 527 9.02 -20.82 8.09
CA TYR A 527 10.14 -19.88 7.95
C TYR A 527 9.96 -18.89 6.79
N ALA A 528 8.86 -18.98 6.04
CA ALA A 528 8.62 -18.17 4.84
C ALA A 528 8.77 -16.66 5.07
N LYS A 529 8.17 -16.13 6.16
CA LYS A 529 8.28 -14.70 6.48
C LYS A 529 9.68 -14.30 6.92
N LEU A 530 10.36 -15.15 7.69
CA LEU A 530 11.74 -14.91 8.11
C LEU A 530 12.63 -14.78 6.88
N ILE A 531 12.60 -15.78 6.00
CA ILE A 531 13.46 -15.86 4.82
C ILE A 531 13.19 -14.73 3.85
N GLN A 532 11.91 -14.43 3.56
CA GLN A 532 11.54 -13.28 2.72
C GLN A 532 12.01 -11.95 3.34
N SER A 533 11.91 -11.77 4.66
CA SER A 533 12.35 -10.54 5.32
C SER A 533 13.87 -10.36 5.28
N LEU A 534 14.63 -11.43 5.53
CA LEU A 534 16.10 -11.40 5.44
C LEU A 534 16.56 -11.17 3.99
N SER A 535 15.94 -11.84 3.02
CA SER A 535 16.25 -11.70 1.59
C SER A 535 16.02 -10.26 1.11
N VAL A 536 14.82 -9.71 1.33
CA VAL A 536 14.48 -8.34 0.92
C VAL A 536 15.37 -7.29 1.58
N PHE A 537 15.84 -7.53 2.81
CA PHE A 537 16.74 -6.63 3.52
C PHE A 537 18.12 -6.51 2.85
N ILE A 538 18.66 -7.60 2.29
CA ILE A 538 19.99 -7.62 1.66
C ILE A 538 19.99 -7.50 0.13
N GLU A 539 18.83 -7.56 -0.52
CA GLU A 539 18.68 -7.40 -1.97
C GLU A 539 18.96 -5.95 -2.42
N GLU A 540 19.76 -5.77 -3.48
CA GLU A 540 19.98 -4.46 -4.11
C GLU A 540 18.69 -3.90 -4.75
N ALA A 541 17.90 -4.77 -5.37
CA ALA A 541 16.58 -4.42 -5.90
C ALA A 541 15.56 -5.55 -5.68
N SER A 542 14.49 -5.20 -4.97
CA SER A 542 13.43 -6.11 -4.55
C SER A 542 12.07 -5.63 -5.05
N ILE A 543 11.34 -6.50 -5.73
CA ILE A 543 9.97 -6.26 -6.19
C ILE A 543 9.03 -7.18 -5.43
N SER A 544 8.28 -6.62 -4.51
CA SER A 544 7.32 -7.31 -3.66
C SER A 544 5.95 -7.41 -4.35
N GLY A 545 5.60 -8.61 -4.82
CA GLY A 545 4.37 -8.91 -5.56
C GLY A 545 3.37 -9.79 -4.80
N CYS A 546 2.10 -9.38 -4.73
CA CYS A 546 1.02 -10.30 -4.32
C CYS A 546 -0.32 -9.95 -4.98
N LYS A 547 -1.32 -10.87 -4.94
CA LYS A 547 -2.61 -10.66 -5.65
C LYS A 547 -3.26 -9.32 -5.32
N SER A 548 -3.58 -8.99 -4.07
CA SER A 548 -4.11 -7.65 -3.70
C SER A 548 -3.03 -6.64 -3.28
N GLY A 549 -1.76 -7.03 -3.43
CA GLY A 549 -0.54 -6.27 -3.16
C GLY A 549 -0.25 -5.94 -1.69
N ASN A 550 -1.23 -5.52 -0.89
CA ASN A 550 -0.95 -4.78 0.34
C ASN A 550 -0.62 -5.63 1.56
N GLU A 551 -1.44 -6.62 1.86
CA GLU A 551 -1.40 -7.25 3.18
C GLU A 551 -0.10 -8.01 3.42
N ARG A 552 0.35 -8.76 2.40
CA ARG A 552 1.55 -9.60 2.48
C ARG A 552 2.83 -8.78 2.33
N ALA A 553 2.83 -7.77 1.45
CA ALA A 553 3.95 -6.88 1.30
C ALA A 553 4.15 -6.03 2.57
N GLN A 554 3.07 -5.59 3.21
CA GLN A 554 3.13 -4.91 4.51
C GLN A 554 3.79 -5.80 5.57
N ALA A 555 3.42 -7.08 5.64
CA ALA A 555 3.98 -8.02 6.61
C ALA A 555 5.50 -8.18 6.47
N ILE A 556 6.00 -8.30 5.24
CA ILE A 556 7.44 -8.44 4.97
C ILE A 556 8.16 -7.10 5.12
N ASN A 557 7.68 -6.04 4.47
CA ASN A 557 8.31 -4.72 4.53
C ASN A 557 8.33 -4.15 5.95
N GLY A 558 7.35 -4.47 6.79
CA GLY A 558 7.36 -4.09 8.20
C GLY A 558 8.46 -4.79 8.99
N ARG A 559 8.78 -6.05 8.69
CA ARG A 559 9.90 -6.78 9.30
C ARG A 559 11.25 -6.31 8.75
N VAL A 560 11.31 -5.96 7.47
CA VAL A 560 12.50 -5.32 6.86
C VAL A 560 12.79 -3.98 7.54
N ALA A 561 11.77 -3.15 7.80
CA ALA A 561 11.95 -1.89 8.54
C ALA A 561 12.47 -2.12 9.97
N ILE A 562 12.05 -3.20 10.65
CA ILE A 562 12.61 -3.57 11.96
C ILE A 562 14.11 -3.88 11.83
N LEU A 563 14.53 -4.61 10.79
CA LEU A 563 15.96 -4.88 10.54
C LEU A 563 16.74 -3.60 10.20
N ASP A 564 16.17 -2.70 9.40
CA ASP A 564 16.76 -1.38 9.12
C ASP A 564 16.98 -0.56 10.40
N ALA A 565 16.01 -0.58 11.32
CA ALA A 565 16.10 0.10 12.61
C ALA A 565 17.22 -0.49 13.48
N VAL A 566 17.38 -1.81 13.51
CA VAL A 566 18.47 -2.48 14.24
C VAL A 566 19.83 -2.15 13.62
N GLN A 567 19.95 -2.13 12.28
CA GLN A 567 21.21 -1.83 11.58
C GLN A 567 21.76 -0.44 11.92
N HIS A 568 20.88 0.55 12.06
CA HIS A 568 21.26 1.96 12.19
C HIS A 568 21.20 2.48 13.63
N THR A 569 20.85 1.62 14.58
CA THR A 569 20.86 1.95 16.00
C THR A 569 22.12 1.35 16.62
N PRO A 570 23.01 2.16 17.25
CA PRO A 570 24.17 1.64 17.95
C PRO A 570 23.79 0.58 18.98
N PRO A 571 24.57 -0.51 19.17
CA PRO A 571 24.22 -1.61 20.06
C PRO A 571 23.82 -1.20 21.47
N GLU A 572 24.46 -0.18 22.03
CA GLU A 572 24.17 0.39 23.34
C GLU A 572 22.79 1.07 23.44
N ASN A 573 22.26 1.54 22.30
CA ASN A 573 21.00 2.26 22.17
C ASN A 573 19.84 1.37 21.67
N LEU A 574 20.10 0.10 21.33
CA LEU A 574 19.05 -0.82 20.91
C LEU A 574 18.00 -1.02 22.00
N SER A 575 16.73 -1.07 21.59
CA SER A 575 15.63 -1.52 22.45
C SER A 575 15.83 -2.99 22.86
N ASN A 576 15.07 -3.47 23.84
CA ASN A 576 15.13 -4.88 24.24
C ASN A 576 14.81 -5.82 23.07
N GLU A 577 13.84 -5.44 22.24
CA GLU A 577 13.47 -6.15 21.02
C GLU A 577 14.60 -6.14 19.98
N GLY A 578 15.24 -4.98 19.79
CA GLY A 578 16.39 -4.84 18.88
C GLY A 578 17.58 -5.69 19.32
N LYS A 579 17.88 -5.71 20.63
CA LYS A 579 18.94 -6.56 21.21
C LYS A 579 18.65 -8.05 21.00
N ALA A 580 17.41 -8.47 21.24
CA ALA A 580 17.01 -9.86 21.01
C ALA A 580 17.18 -10.29 19.55
N ILE A 581 16.87 -9.42 18.59
CA ILE A 581 17.10 -9.68 17.16
C ILE A 581 18.60 -9.77 16.87
N TYR A 582 19.38 -8.79 17.34
CA TYR A 582 20.83 -8.74 17.13
C TYR A 582 21.52 -10.00 17.66
N GLU A 583 21.21 -10.41 18.91
CA GLU A 583 21.74 -11.62 19.53
C GLU A 583 21.31 -12.91 18.80
N ALA A 584 20.05 -12.99 18.37
CA ALA A 584 19.54 -14.16 17.64
C ALA A 584 20.18 -14.30 16.25
N LEU A 585 20.48 -13.18 15.57
CA LEU A 585 21.21 -13.17 14.30
C LEU A 585 22.64 -13.68 14.48
N ILE A 586 23.39 -13.15 15.45
CA ILE A 586 24.75 -13.61 15.76
C ILE A 586 24.77 -15.10 16.11
N LYS A 587 23.76 -15.56 16.87
CA LYS A 587 23.65 -16.98 17.22
C LYS A 587 23.42 -17.84 15.98
N LEU A 588 22.47 -17.46 15.13
CA LEU A 588 22.17 -18.22 13.91
C LEU A 588 23.34 -18.20 12.93
N SER A 589 24.03 -17.07 12.76
CA SER A 589 25.18 -16.94 11.84
C SER A 589 26.34 -17.86 12.23
N LYS A 590 26.52 -18.15 13.52
CA LYS A 590 27.59 -18.99 14.07
C LYS A 590 27.19 -20.46 14.30
N THR A 591 25.96 -20.84 14.00
CA THR A 591 25.49 -22.20 14.29
C THR A 591 25.95 -23.20 13.22
N GLU A 592 26.46 -24.35 13.65
CA GLU A 592 27.05 -25.37 12.77
C GLU A 592 26.13 -26.57 12.53
N THR A 593 25.44 -27.09 13.56
CA THR A 593 24.63 -28.31 13.42
C THR A 593 23.23 -28.03 12.88
N ALA A 594 22.70 -28.91 12.04
CA ALA A 594 21.37 -28.75 11.44
C ALA A 594 20.24 -28.62 12.48
N SER A 595 20.30 -29.38 13.59
CA SER A 595 19.32 -29.28 14.68
C SER A 595 19.39 -27.94 15.41
N ASP A 596 20.60 -27.41 15.60
CA ASP A 596 20.77 -26.11 16.24
C ASP A 596 20.33 -24.97 15.31
N VAL A 597 20.53 -25.12 13.99
CA VAL A 597 20.06 -24.12 12.99
C VAL A 597 18.55 -23.93 13.10
N ILE A 598 17.77 -25.01 13.19
CA ILE A 598 16.30 -24.93 13.33
C ILE A 598 15.92 -24.17 14.60
N ARG A 599 16.56 -24.50 15.73
CA ARG A 599 16.30 -23.83 17.02
C ARG A 599 16.67 -22.34 16.98
N ALA A 600 17.84 -22.01 16.41
CA ALA A 600 18.26 -20.63 16.25
C ALA A 600 17.36 -19.84 15.27
N ALA A 601 16.86 -20.50 14.22
CA ALA A 601 15.89 -19.93 13.29
C ALA A 601 14.55 -19.62 13.98
N ASP A 602 14.06 -20.52 14.84
CA ASP A 602 12.84 -20.30 15.63
C ASP A 602 12.99 -19.12 16.60
N GLU A 603 14.16 -19.00 17.26
CA GLU A 603 14.48 -17.88 18.14
C GLU A 603 14.50 -16.55 17.37
N LEU A 604 15.21 -16.49 16.24
CA LEU A 604 15.27 -15.30 15.40
C LEU A 604 13.89 -14.91 14.86
N LYS A 605 13.14 -15.90 14.35
CA LYS A 605 11.77 -15.70 13.89
C LYS A 605 10.91 -15.09 14.98
N LEU A 606 10.95 -15.65 16.19
CA LEU A 606 10.18 -15.16 17.32
C LEU A 606 10.59 -13.74 17.73
N ALA A 607 11.90 -13.44 17.73
CA ALA A 607 12.41 -12.11 18.06
C ALA A 607 11.88 -11.05 17.07
N ILE A 608 11.99 -11.30 15.76
CA ILE A 608 11.49 -10.41 14.71
C ILE A 608 9.97 -10.27 14.78
N ASP A 609 9.22 -11.38 14.94
CA ASP A 609 7.76 -11.33 15.03
C ASP A 609 7.28 -10.57 16.27
N THR A 610 7.99 -10.69 17.39
CA THR A 610 7.71 -9.95 18.64
C THR A 610 7.94 -8.46 18.46
N ALA A 611 9.10 -8.09 17.90
CA ALA A 611 9.42 -6.70 17.57
C ALA A 611 8.41 -6.10 16.59
N TYR A 612 8.04 -6.84 15.54
CA TYR A 612 7.02 -6.40 14.58
C TYR A 612 5.65 -6.21 15.27
N ASN A 613 5.23 -7.11 16.16
CA ASN A 613 4.00 -6.95 16.94
C ASN A 613 4.00 -5.71 17.86
N GLN A 614 5.14 -5.36 18.43
CA GLN A 614 5.24 -4.25 19.39
C GLN A 614 5.49 -2.91 18.73
N LEU A 615 6.24 -2.90 17.61
CA LEU A 615 6.80 -1.68 17.03
C LEU A 615 6.37 -1.45 15.57
N GLY A 616 6.01 -2.49 14.81
CA GLY A 616 5.99 -2.42 13.34
C GLY A 616 4.61 -2.54 12.65
N LEU A 617 3.52 -2.81 13.38
CA LEU A 617 2.22 -3.14 12.75
C LEU A 617 1.58 -1.97 11.99
N GLN A 618 1.84 -0.73 12.43
CA GLN A 618 1.16 0.49 11.99
C GLN A 618 2.17 1.60 11.60
N THR A 619 3.32 1.20 11.05
CA THR A 619 4.38 2.11 10.55
C THR A 619 4.27 2.35 9.03
N ALA A 620 5.29 2.90 8.38
CA ALA A 620 5.28 3.24 6.96
C ALA A 620 4.75 2.13 6.03
N ALA A 621 5.11 0.86 6.26
CA ALA A 621 4.64 -0.26 5.44
C ALA A 621 3.10 -0.41 5.41
N SER A 622 2.42 -0.01 6.49
CA SER A 622 0.94 -0.02 6.59
C SER A 622 0.26 1.06 5.75
N ILE A 623 0.94 2.17 5.50
CA ILE A 623 0.42 3.31 4.72
C ILE A 623 0.22 2.91 3.25
N VAL A 624 1.01 1.97 2.74
CA VAL A 624 0.87 1.44 1.38
C VAL A 624 -0.57 0.96 1.14
N SER A 625 -1.21 0.34 2.13
CA SER A 625 -2.61 -0.05 2.01
C SER A 625 -3.56 1.14 1.91
N LEU A 626 -3.30 2.19 2.68
CA LEU A 626 -4.14 3.39 2.72
C LEU A 626 -4.13 4.11 1.37
N ILE A 627 -2.96 4.23 0.73
CA ILE A 627 -2.80 4.91 -0.56
C ILE A 627 -3.22 4.07 -1.77
N ASP A 628 -3.34 2.73 -1.63
CA ASP A 628 -3.72 1.83 -2.73
C ASP A 628 -5.14 1.28 -2.64
N GLN A 629 -5.77 1.31 -1.47
CA GLN A 629 -7.12 0.78 -1.27
C GLN A 629 -8.04 1.76 -0.53
N GLY A 630 -7.56 2.93 -0.12
CA GLY A 630 -8.30 3.90 0.69
C GLY A 630 -8.63 3.41 2.09
N GLY A 631 -7.91 2.41 2.59
CA GLY A 631 -8.16 1.83 3.91
C GLY A 631 -7.10 0.79 4.31
N PRO A 632 -7.08 0.39 5.60
CA PRO A 632 -6.08 -0.53 6.12
C PRO A 632 -6.17 -1.92 5.46
N ALA A 633 -5.07 -2.67 5.58
CA ALA A 633 -5.03 -4.08 5.25
C ALA A 633 -6.11 -4.86 6.04
N LYS A 634 -6.56 -5.99 5.49
CA LYS A 634 -7.54 -6.89 6.15
C LYS A 634 -6.89 -8.15 6.72
N ILE A 635 -5.65 -8.04 7.18
CA ILE A 635 -4.87 -9.19 7.60
C ILE A 635 -5.08 -9.50 9.08
N GLU A 636 -5.23 -10.78 9.38
CA GLU A 636 -5.54 -11.27 10.72
C GLU A 636 -4.47 -12.28 11.16
N ALA A 637 -4.16 -12.25 12.45
CA ALA A 637 -3.29 -13.25 13.07
C ALA A 637 -4.00 -14.61 13.09
N LYS A 638 -3.26 -15.70 12.82
CA LYS A 638 -3.83 -17.06 12.81
C LYS A 638 -4.39 -17.41 14.19
N PRO A 639 -5.65 -17.87 14.29
CA PRO A 639 -6.20 -18.24 15.57
C PRO A 639 -5.54 -19.53 16.07
N GLY A 640 -5.56 -19.76 17.40
CA GLY A 640 -4.84 -20.89 18.02
C GLY A 640 -5.41 -22.29 17.75
N HIS A 641 -6.48 -22.41 16.95
CA HIS A 641 -7.12 -23.67 16.60
C HIS A 641 -6.80 -24.06 15.15
N PRO A 642 -6.68 -25.36 14.83
CA PRO A 642 -6.19 -25.81 13.51
C PRO A 642 -7.21 -25.61 12.37
N PHE A 643 -8.48 -25.33 12.67
CA PHE A 643 -9.54 -25.22 11.69
C PHE A 643 -9.97 -23.77 11.47
N TYR A 644 -9.42 -23.10 10.46
CA TYR A 644 -9.90 -21.79 10.03
C TYR A 644 -9.97 -21.71 8.51
N ALA A 645 -11.13 -21.28 7.99
CA ALA A 645 -11.38 -21.18 6.55
C ALA A 645 -11.05 -19.81 5.94
N SER A 646 -10.84 -18.78 6.77
CA SER A 646 -10.59 -17.43 6.27
C SER A 646 -9.17 -17.31 5.71
N ARG A 647 -9.07 -16.93 4.43
CA ARG A 647 -7.81 -16.58 3.77
C ARG A 647 -7.19 -15.26 4.27
N ASN A 648 -7.89 -14.53 5.15
CA ASN A 648 -7.34 -13.33 5.80
C ASN A 648 -6.36 -13.67 6.94
N TYR A 649 -6.34 -14.91 7.43
CA TYR A 649 -5.36 -15.40 8.42
C TYR A 649 -3.98 -15.62 7.80
N GLY A 650 -3.38 -14.53 7.29
CA GLY A 650 -2.09 -14.54 6.61
C GLY A 650 -0.89 -14.24 7.50
N GLU A 651 -1.13 -13.82 8.75
CA GLU A 651 -0.08 -13.48 9.71
C GLU A 651 0.21 -14.62 10.70
N GLU A 652 1.20 -14.42 11.57
CA GLU A 652 1.57 -15.39 12.60
C GLU A 652 0.46 -15.63 13.64
N LYS A 653 0.67 -16.64 14.50
CA LYS A 653 -0.31 -17.02 15.53
C LYS A 653 -0.68 -15.82 16.41
N ALA A 654 -1.95 -15.68 16.77
CA ALA A 654 -2.48 -14.58 17.59
C ALA A 654 -1.83 -14.46 18.99
N ARG A 655 -1.16 -15.52 19.47
CA ARG A 655 -0.33 -15.47 20.70
C ARG A 655 0.98 -14.70 20.53
N VAL A 656 1.51 -14.65 19.30
CA VAL A 656 2.76 -13.94 18.92
C VAL A 656 2.44 -12.53 18.45
N LEU A 657 1.32 -12.35 17.73
CA LEU A 657 0.85 -11.06 17.23
C LEU A 657 -0.45 -10.58 17.93
N PRO A 658 -0.51 -10.47 19.27
CA PRO A 658 -1.73 -10.08 19.97
C PRO A 658 -2.21 -8.66 19.62
N ASN A 659 -1.32 -7.75 19.21
CA ASN A 659 -1.66 -6.36 18.91
C ASN A 659 -2.33 -6.19 17.54
N LEU A 660 -2.22 -7.18 16.64
CA LEU A 660 -2.84 -7.13 15.32
C LEU A 660 -4.37 -7.31 15.41
N GLN A 661 -5.11 -6.21 15.26
CA GLN A 661 -6.59 -6.20 15.31
C GLN A 661 -7.16 -5.44 14.09
N GLN A 662 -7.61 -6.18 13.06
CA GLN A 662 -8.09 -5.58 11.80
C GLN A 662 -9.38 -6.22 11.27
N THR A 663 -10.20 -6.80 12.15
CA THR A 663 -11.42 -7.51 11.73
C THR A 663 -12.47 -6.58 11.09
N LYS A 664 -12.38 -5.26 11.30
CA LYS A 664 -13.27 -4.25 10.72
C LYS A 664 -12.64 -3.39 9.63
N ALA A 665 -11.40 -3.66 9.23
CA ALA A 665 -10.71 -2.94 8.16
C ALA A 665 -11.50 -2.89 6.85
N GLY A 666 -12.25 -3.97 6.54
CA GLY A 666 -13.08 -4.04 5.34
C GLY A 666 -14.14 -2.94 5.20
N SER A 667 -14.51 -2.26 6.29
CA SER A 667 -15.48 -1.16 6.28
C SER A 667 -14.97 0.11 5.58
N MET A 668 -13.65 0.23 5.37
CA MET A 668 -13.02 1.39 4.72
C MET A 668 -12.45 1.07 3.33
N GLN A 669 -12.37 -0.20 2.95
CA GLN A 669 -11.75 -0.58 1.67
C GLN A 669 -12.63 -0.18 0.47
N ALA A 670 -11.99 0.39 -0.56
CA ALA A 670 -12.65 0.93 -1.74
C ALA A 670 -13.58 -0.04 -2.48
N HIS A 671 -13.18 -1.31 -2.58
CA HIS A 671 -13.91 -2.36 -3.31
C HIS A 671 -15.00 -3.04 -2.46
N LYS A 672 -15.24 -2.57 -1.22
CA LYS A 672 -16.21 -3.13 -0.27
C LYS A 672 -17.28 -2.11 0.10
N ASP A 673 -17.14 -1.49 1.27
CA ASP A 673 -18.19 -0.70 1.90
C ASP A 673 -18.17 0.76 1.44
N LEU A 674 -17.05 1.27 0.91
CA LEU A 674 -16.92 2.67 0.46
C LEU A 674 -18.08 3.12 -0.45
N PRO A 675 -18.44 2.43 -1.56
CA PRO A 675 -19.55 2.87 -2.40
C PRO A 675 -20.89 2.90 -1.66
N SER A 676 -21.10 1.97 -0.72
CA SER A 676 -22.31 1.94 0.10
C SER A 676 -22.36 3.15 1.04
N GLN A 677 -21.27 3.40 1.79
CA GLN A 677 -21.18 4.53 2.72
C GLN A 677 -21.36 5.87 2.02
N MET A 678 -20.81 6.01 0.81
CA MET A 678 -21.01 7.18 -0.03
C MET A 678 -22.48 7.36 -0.40
N VAL A 679 -23.17 6.33 -0.89
CA VAL A 679 -24.61 6.42 -1.23
C VAL A 679 -25.44 6.70 0.02
N ASP A 680 -25.22 5.91 1.07
CA ASP A 680 -25.97 5.96 2.32
C ASP A 680 -25.88 7.35 2.97
N ALA A 681 -24.74 8.04 2.89
CA ALA A 681 -24.59 9.40 3.38
C ALA A 681 -25.55 10.39 2.68
N TRP A 682 -25.81 10.25 1.38
CA TRP A 682 -26.77 11.11 0.67
C TRP A 682 -28.23 10.68 0.88
N GLU A 683 -28.48 9.45 1.35
CA GLU A 683 -29.82 8.91 1.57
C GLU A 683 -30.27 8.90 3.03
N GLY A 684 -29.43 9.38 3.96
CA GLY A 684 -29.74 9.41 5.39
C GLY A 684 -29.50 8.07 6.11
N HIS A 685 -28.53 7.29 5.64
CA HIS A 685 -28.13 5.98 6.18
C HIS A 685 -29.32 5.03 6.38
N PRO A 686 -29.97 4.60 5.27
CA PRO A 686 -31.14 3.74 5.34
C PRO A 686 -30.81 2.45 6.10
N VAL A 687 -31.56 2.18 7.16
CA VAL A 687 -31.35 0.97 7.97
C VAL A 687 -32.20 -0.16 7.39
N SER A 688 -31.62 -1.37 7.31
CA SER A 688 -32.38 -2.55 6.86
C SER A 688 -33.43 -2.96 7.89
N TRP A 689 -34.52 -3.56 7.41
CA TRP A 689 -35.56 -4.13 8.25
C TRP A 689 -34.99 -5.12 9.30
N TRP A 690 -34.07 -5.99 8.87
CA TRP A 690 -33.38 -6.95 9.76
C TRP A 690 -32.54 -6.27 10.83
N SER A 691 -31.79 -5.21 10.49
CA SER A 691 -30.99 -4.46 11.45
C SER A 691 -31.89 -3.78 12.49
N ARG A 692 -33.01 -3.18 12.07
CA ARG A 692 -33.98 -2.56 12.99
C ARG A 692 -34.68 -3.57 13.89
N MET A 693 -34.98 -4.77 13.40
CA MET A 693 -35.51 -5.85 14.25
C MET A 693 -34.54 -6.18 15.38
N LYS A 694 -33.25 -6.38 15.07
CA LYS A 694 -32.21 -6.71 16.07
C LYS A 694 -31.94 -5.60 17.08
N SER A 695 -32.12 -4.34 16.70
CA SER A 695 -31.88 -3.18 17.58
C SER A 695 -33.12 -2.70 18.32
N SER A 696 -34.29 -3.29 18.09
CA SER A 696 -35.52 -2.88 18.78
C SER A 696 -35.55 -3.42 20.22
N PRO A 697 -36.06 -2.65 21.20
CA PRO A 697 -36.23 -3.13 22.59
C PRO A 697 -36.98 -4.46 22.66
N LEU A 698 -37.95 -4.67 21.76
CA LEU A 698 -38.73 -5.90 21.63
C LEU A 698 -37.97 -7.05 20.96
N GLY A 699 -37.00 -6.78 20.09
CA GLY A 699 -36.14 -7.81 19.47
C GLY A 699 -35.07 -8.35 20.43
N VAL A 700 -34.59 -7.52 21.36
CA VAL A 700 -33.72 -7.96 22.48
C VAL A 700 -34.49 -8.86 23.46
N ILE A 701 -35.78 -8.56 23.69
CA ILE A 701 -36.68 -9.37 24.54
C ILE A 701 -37.18 -10.63 23.80
N GLY A 702 -37.46 -10.55 22.49
CA GLY A 702 -37.93 -11.67 21.67
C GLY A 702 -36.86 -12.72 21.35
N ALA A 703 -35.57 -12.37 21.39
CA ALA A 703 -34.48 -13.35 21.33
C ALA A 703 -34.44 -14.27 22.58
N ILE A 704 -35.05 -13.84 23.69
CA ILE A 704 -35.15 -14.60 24.95
C ILE A 704 -36.44 -15.44 24.99
N ILE A 705 -37.46 -15.09 24.21
CA ILE A 705 -38.78 -15.73 24.22
C ILE A 705 -39.22 -15.98 22.76
N GLY A 706 -38.90 -17.15 22.22
CA GLY A 706 -38.99 -17.50 20.78
C GLY A 706 -40.39 -17.47 20.12
N THR A 707 -41.41 -16.87 20.72
CA THR A 707 -42.81 -16.91 20.28
C THR A 707 -43.42 -15.58 19.82
N ILE A 708 -42.69 -14.44 19.86
CA ILE A 708 -43.24 -13.11 19.48
C ILE A 708 -42.53 -12.51 18.25
N ILE A 709 -42.40 -13.26 17.14
CA ILE A 709 -41.71 -12.74 15.95
C ILE A 709 -42.67 -12.00 14.99
N PHE A 710 -43.93 -12.45 14.89
CA PHE A 710 -44.86 -11.98 13.84
C PHE A 710 -45.39 -10.54 14.00
N PRO A 711 -45.83 -10.08 15.19
CA PRO A 711 -46.33 -8.71 15.37
C PRO A 711 -45.23 -7.65 15.23
N ILE A 712 -44.02 -7.98 15.71
CA ILE A 712 -42.84 -7.11 15.61
C ILE A 712 -42.42 -6.98 14.15
N ALA A 713 -42.42 -8.08 13.40
CA ALA A 713 -42.11 -8.08 11.97
C ALA A 713 -43.01 -7.11 11.18
N ALA A 714 -44.33 -7.14 11.44
CA ALA A 714 -45.30 -6.26 10.79
C ALA A 714 -45.10 -4.78 11.16
N ILE A 715 -44.89 -4.46 12.44
CA ILE A 715 -44.60 -3.08 12.89
C ILE A 715 -43.30 -2.57 12.26
N VAL A 716 -42.23 -3.37 12.27
CA VAL A 716 -40.94 -2.97 11.67
C VAL A 716 -41.07 -2.86 10.14
N ALA A 717 -41.93 -3.65 9.48
CA ALA A 717 -42.18 -3.55 8.05
C ALA A 717 -42.84 -2.21 7.65
N VAL A 718 -43.68 -1.62 8.51
CA VAL A 718 -44.30 -0.30 8.28
C VAL A 718 -43.40 0.85 8.75
N VAL A 719 -42.75 0.71 9.91
CA VAL A 719 -41.91 1.76 10.51
C VAL A 719 -40.59 1.95 9.74
N ASN A 720 -40.05 0.88 9.13
CA ASN A 720 -38.75 0.94 8.46
C ASN A 720 -38.77 1.86 7.22
N PRO A 721 -39.70 1.72 6.25
CA PRO A 721 -39.82 2.65 5.13
C PRO A 721 -40.07 4.09 5.59
N TYR A 722 -40.94 4.29 6.59
CA TYR A 722 -41.25 5.62 7.11
C TYR A 722 -40.01 6.32 7.70
N LYS A 723 -39.27 5.66 8.60
CA LYS A 723 -38.06 6.22 9.21
C LYS A 723 -36.93 6.47 8.20
N ASN A 724 -36.77 5.59 7.21
CA ASN A 724 -35.79 5.81 6.14
C ASN A 724 -36.20 7.01 5.25
N THR A 725 -37.49 7.19 5.00
CA THR A 725 -38.01 8.34 4.23
C THR A 725 -37.80 9.65 4.98
N GLN A 726 -38.06 9.66 6.29
CA GLN A 726 -37.82 10.81 7.15
C GLN A 726 -36.33 11.22 7.16
N ALA A 727 -35.43 10.26 7.38
CA ALA A 727 -33.99 10.52 7.37
C ALA A 727 -33.51 11.11 6.03
N LYS A 728 -34.04 10.61 4.91
CA LYS A 728 -33.74 11.14 3.57
C LYS A 728 -34.25 12.58 3.38
N ALA A 729 -35.44 12.89 3.92
CA ALA A 729 -36.00 14.24 3.86
C ALA A 729 -35.16 15.22 4.71
N GLU A 730 -34.71 14.82 5.90
CA GLU A 730 -33.82 15.61 6.75
C GLU A 730 -32.50 15.93 6.05
N VAL A 731 -31.86 14.94 5.41
CA VAL A 731 -30.64 15.16 4.61
C VAL A 731 -30.88 16.11 3.44
N THR A 732 -32.02 15.99 2.76
CA THR A 732 -32.37 16.88 1.64
C THR A 732 -32.52 18.33 2.11
N GLN A 733 -33.17 18.53 3.25
CA GLN A 733 -33.34 19.86 3.84
C GLN A 733 -32.01 20.46 4.31
N GLU A 734 -31.19 19.65 4.97
CA GLU A 734 -29.84 20.05 5.41
C GLU A 734 -28.96 20.49 4.23
N ASN A 735 -28.94 19.72 3.14
CA ASN A 735 -28.15 20.08 1.96
C ASN A 735 -28.60 21.40 1.33
N LYS A 736 -29.90 21.72 1.33
CA LYS A 736 -30.40 23.02 0.85
C LYS A 736 -29.93 24.19 1.71
N ILE A 737 -29.88 24.00 3.03
CA ILE A 737 -29.36 25.03 3.95
C ILE A 737 -27.87 25.26 3.68
N LEU A 738 -27.08 24.20 3.56
CA LEU A 738 -25.64 24.30 3.26
C LEU A 738 -25.36 24.94 1.89
N GLU A 739 -26.19 24.66 0.88
CA GLU A 739 -26.10 25.32 -0.42
C GLU A 739 -26.40 26.82 -0.33
N GLN A 740 -27.38 27.22 0.48
CA GLN A 740 -27.68 28.64 0.75
C GLN A 740 -26.52 29.34 1.47
N GLU A 741 -25.91 28.69 2.46
CA GLU A 741 -24.70 29.19 3.15
C GLU A 741 -23.56 29.42 2.15
N PHE A 742 -23.32 28.48 1.24
CA PHE A 742 -22.32 28.62 0.18
C PHE A 742 -22.62 29.80 -0.75
N GLN A 743 -23.87 29.94 -1.21
CA GLN A 743 -24.26 31.06 -2.07
C GLN A 743 -24.08 32.43 -1.38
N GLN A 744 -24.36 32.50 -0.08
CA GLN A 744 -24.14 33.72 0.70
C GLN A 744 -22.64 34.04 0.84
N PHE A 745 -21.81 33.02 1.11
CA PHE A 745 -20.35 33.16 1.17
C PHE A 745 -19.78 33.68 -0.16
N GLU A 746 -20.14 33.07 -1.29
CA GLU A 746 -19.69 33.49 -2.62
C GLU A 746 -20.14 34.91 -2.97
N SER A 747 -21.39 35.28 -2.62
CA SER A 747 -21.89 36.65 -2.79
C SER A 747 -21.04 37.67 -2.02
N ASN A 748 -20.64 37.34 -0.79
CA ASN A 748 -19.78 38.21 0.02
C ASN A 748 -18.36 38.28 -0.51
N ARG A 749 -17.80 37.17 -0.99
CA ARG A 749 -16.47 37.12 -1.63
C ARG A 749 -16.40 38.03 -2.85
N ILE A 750 -17.40 37.94 -3.75
CA ILE A 750 -17.49 38.80 -4.93
C ILE A 750 -17.64 40.27 -4.52
N LYS A 751 -18.46 40.60 -3.51
CA LYS A 751 -18.60 41.98 -3.02
C LYS A 751 -17.28 42.54 -2.48
N HIS A 752 -16.47 41.72 -1.80
CA HIS A 752 -15.15 42.15 -1.32
C HIS A 752 -14.13 42.30 -2.44
N GLU A 753 -14.12 41.40 -3.43
CA GLU A 753 -13.21 41.49 -4.58
C GLU A 753 -13.57 42.65 -5.52
N VAL A 754 -14.87 42.96 -5.69
CA VAL A 754 -15.36 44.07 -6.52
C VAL A 754 -15.36 45.41 -5.75
N GLY A 755 -15.59 45.40 -4.44
CA GLY A 755 -15.56 46.60 -3.58
C GLY A 755 -14.15 47.01 -3.11
N GLY A 756 -13.15 46.15 -3.30
CA GLY A 756 -11.74 46.41 -2.92
C GLY A 756 -10.95 47.26 -3.92
N GLY A 757 -11.56 47.71 -5.01
CA GLY A 757 -10.86 48.40 -6.09
C GLY A 757 -11.71 49.42 -6.83
N THR A 758 -12.07 50.54 -6.17
CA THR A 758 -12.15 51.89 -6.79
C THR A 758 -12.48 53.01 -5.80
N ASP A 759 -12.92 52.73 -4.57
CA ASP A 759 -13.43 53.80 -3.69
C ASP A 759 -12.36 54.49 -2.82
N GLY A 760 -11.09 54.05 -2.93
CA GLY A 760 -9.96 54.64 -2.19
C GLY A 760 -9.18 55.74 -2.90
N LYS A 761 -9.48 56.07 -4.18
CA LYS A 761 -8.72 57.08 -4.95
C LYS A 761 -9.55 58.05 -5.79
N ILE A 762 -10.86 58.13 -5.58
CA ILE A 762 -11.75 59.12 -6.25
C ILE A 762 -12.39 60.07 -5.21
N PHE A 763 -11.58 60.58 -4.28
CA PHE A 763 -11.94 61.77 -3.47
C PHE A 763 -10.85 62.85 -3.47
N LYS A 764 -10.03 62.88 -4.53
CA LYS A 764 -9.02 63.93 -4.77
C LYS A 764 -8.95 64.46 -6.20
N LEU A 765 -9.97 64.23 -7.02
CA LEU A 765 -10.14 64.91 -8.29
C LEU A 765 -11.55 65.48 -8.32
N GLY A 766 -11.65 66.78 -8.04
CA GLY A 766 -12.90 67.53 -7.94
C GLY A 766 -13.64 67.61 -9.26
N ILE A 767 -14.32 66.53 -9.63
CA ILE A 767 -15.23 66.47 -10.77
C ILE A 767 -16.62 66.21 -10.19
N LYS A 768 -17.46 67.26 -10.18
CA LYS A 768 -18.89 67.14 -9.91
C LYS A 768 -19.58 66.50 -11.11
N PRO A 769 -20.40 65.46 -10.94
CA PRO A 769 -21.37 65.07 -11.96
C PRO A 769 -22.65 65.91 -11.82
N ASN A 770 -23.14 66.39 -12.97
CA ASN A 770 -24.38 67.13 -13.14
C ASN A 770 -25.61 66.26 -12.88
N ASP A 771 -26.65 66.88 -12.34
CA ASP A 771 -28.03 66.39 -12.31
C ASP A 771 -28.56 66.18 -13.74
N SER A 772 -29.06 64.98 -14.04
CA SER A 772 -30.28 64.81 -14.83
C SER A 772 -30.83 63.38 -14.70
N SER A 773 -32.05 63.31 -14.19
CA SER A 773 -32.93 62.14 -14.21
C SER A 773 -33.33 61.73 -15.64
N THR A 774 -33.37 60.42 -15.95
CA THR A 774 -34.50 59.74 -16.61
C THR A 774 -34.32 58.20 -16.74
N LYS A 775 -35.33 57.48 -16.23
CA LYS A 775 -36.00 56.24 -16.66
C LYS A 775 -35.35 55.23 -17.65
N THR A 776 -35.42 53.96 -17.23
CA THR A 776 -35.72 52.68 -17.94
C THR A 776 -35.07 52.38 -19.30
N ASP A 777 -34.32 51.27 -19.41
CA ASP A 777 -34.81 50.08 -20.12
C ASP A 777 -33.88 48.85 -20.08
N THR A 778 -34.52 47.69 -20.13
CA THR A 778 -34.02 46.32 -20.23
C THR A 778 -33.49 45.98 -21.64
N SER A 779 -32.30 45.38 -21.78
CA SER A 779 -31.92 44.46 -22.88
C SER A 779 -30.61 43.73 -22.52
N ILE A 780 -30.64 42.41 -22.29
CA ILE A 780 -30.32 41.32 -23.24
C ILE A 780 -29.03 41.57 -24.05
N TYR A 781 -27.92 40.95 -23.63
CA TYR A 781 -26.71 40.81 -24.44
C TYR A 781 -26.67 39.44 -25.11
N THR A 782 -26.84 39.46 -26.43
CA THR A 782 -26.48 38.39 -27.37
C THR A 782 -25.14 38.79 -27.98
N VAL A 783 -24.09 37.97 -27.82
CA VAL A 783 -22.80 38.20 -28.51
C VAL A 783 -22.77 37.32 -29.76
N SER A 784 -22.74 37.97 -30.92
CA SER A 784 -22.57 37.39 -32.24
C SER A 784 -21.10 37.14 -32.58
N LYS A 785 -20.88 36.05 -33.33
CA LYS A 785 -19.63 35.67 -33.98
C LYS A 785 -19.41 36.43 -35.31
N GLU A 786 -18.12 36.46 -35.69
CA GLU A 786 -17.50 36.38 -37.02
C GLU A 786 -16.67 37.61 -37.41
N LYS A 787 -15.32 37.47 -37.45
CA LYS A 787 -14.42 37.18 -38.61
C LYS A 787 -13.72 38.49 -39.04
N GLN A 788 -12.45 38.58 -39.48
CA GLN A 788 -11.52 37.61 -40.07
C GLN A 788 -10.12 38.24 -40.26
N LEU A 789 -9.10 37.38 -40.54
CA LEU A 789 -7.90 37.58 -41.40
C LEU A 789 -6.72 38.43 -40.84
N ASP A 790 -5.43 38.08 -40.99
CA ASP A 790 -4.75 37.02 -41.75
C ASP A 790 -3.24 36.88 -41.38
N LEU A 791 -2.58 35.82 -41.91
CA LEU A 791 -1.13 35.57 -42.11
C LEU A 791 -0.31 35.09 -40.88
N GLU A 792 0.51 34.03 -40.92
CA GLU A 792 1.30 33.45 -42.02
C GLU A 792 1.69 31.97 -41.74
N GLN A 793 1.86 31.18 -42.81
CA GLN A 793 2.16 29.74 -42.87
C GLN A 793 3.68 29.42 -42.87
N LYS A 794 4.04 28.19 -42.46
CA LYS A 794 5.12 27.33 -43.04
C LYS A 794 4.89 25.85 -42.65
N SER A 795 4.34 25.01 -43.57
CA SER A 795 4.97 23.90 -44.35
C SER A 795 5.31 22.60 -43.55
N ILE A 796 4.46 21.53 -43.50
CA ILE A 796 4.26 20.35 -44.42
C ILE A 796 5.40 19.26 -44.31
N PRO A 797 5.20 17.91 -44.44
CA PRO A 797 4.01 17.08 -44.77
C PRO A 797 3.72 15.83 -43.90
N SER A 798 2.48 15.36 -44.01
CA SER A 798 1.97 13.99 -43.79
C SER A 798 2.17 13.10 -45.03
N ILE A 799 2.33 11.78 -44.83
CA ILE A 799 2.31 10.75 -45.89
C ILE A 799 0.97 10.00 -45.85
N GLU A 800 0.41 9.80 -47.03
CA GLU A 800 -0.86 9.15 -47.37
C GLU A 800 -0.85 7.61 -47.28
N ASP A 801 -2.08 7.10 -47.13
CA ASP A 801 -2.57 5.75 -47.37
C ASP A 801 -2.21 5.17 -48.75
N SER A 802 -2.14 3.83 -48.81
CA SER A 802 -2.55 3.09 -50.00
C SER A 802 -3.25 1.78 -49.62
N SER A 803 -4.52 1.70 -50.01
CA SER A 803 -5.41 0.54 -50.03
C SER A 803 -4.91 -0.63 -50.88
N THR A 804 -5.35 -1.87 -50.61
CA THR A 804 -6.07 -2.69 -51.62
C THR A 804 -6.72 -3.95 -51.03
N SER A 805 -7.90 -4.24 -51.58
CA SER A 805 -8.84 -5.32 -51.32
C SER A 805 -8.42 -6.69 -51.86
N THR A 806 -8.95 -7.79 -51.29
CA THR A 806 -9.56 -8.86 -52.11
C THR A 806 -10.56 -9.72 -51.32
N GLN A 807 -11.75 -9.89 -51.88
CA GLN A 807 -12.81 -10.84 -51.49
C GLN A 807 -12.92 -11.92 -52.60
N LYS A 808 -12.99 -13.20 -52.23
CA LYS A 808 -13.47 -14.41 -52.96
C LYS A 808 -13.51 -15.52 -51.89
N GLY A 809 -14.51 -16.40 -51.69
CA GLY A 809 -15.65 -16.84 -52.47
C GLY A 809 -15.55 -18.35 -52.75
N LEU A 810 -16.42 -19.16 -52.09
CA LEU A 810 -16.82 -20.58 -52.37
C LEU A 810 -15.78 -21.68 -52.01
N THR A 811 -16.11 -22.87 -51.46
CA THR A 811 -17.18 -23.84 -51.83
C THR A 811 -17.38 -24.93 -50.73
N GLU A 812 -18.60 -25.48 -50.62
CA GLU A 812 -19.00 -26.68 -49.87
C GLU A 812 -18.55 -28.00 -50.53
N ILE A 813 -18.29 -29.08 -49.75
CA ILE A 813 -18.61 -30.53 -49.99
C ILE A 813 -18.53 -31.23 -48.60
N SER A 814 -19.61 -31.65 -47.92
CA SER A 814 -20.44 -32.88 -48.00
C SER A 814 -19.90 -34.17 -47.32
N SER A 815 -20.59 -34.58 -46.24
CA SER A 815 -21.20 -35.91 -45.94
C SER A 815 -20.41 -37.23 -45.81
N GLY A 816 -20.73 -37.99 -44.74
CA GLY A 816 -20.75 -39.48 -44.66
C GLY A 816 -20.12 -40.02 -43.36
N PHE A 817 -20.84 -40.29 -42.24
CA PHE A 817 -21.74 -41.40 -41.85
C PHE A 817 -21.12 -42.82 -41.69
N ILE A 818 -21.71 -43.56 -40.73
CA ILE A 818 -21.50 -44.94 -40.18
C ILE A 818 -20.68 -44.91 -38.87
N ASP A 819 -21.19 -45.10 -37.64
CA ASP A 819 -22.31 -45.84 -37.01
C ASP A 819 -21.97 -47.24 -36.44
N GLU A 820 -22.55 -47.43 -35.24
CA GLU A 820 -22.81 -48.63 -34.43
C GLU A 820 -21.71 -49.34 -33.61
N GLY A 821 -22.02 -49.55 -32.32
CA GLY A 821 -21.95 -50.93 -31.80
C GLY A 821 -21.49 -51.20 -30.36
N ASN A 822 -22.21 -50.67 -29.35
CA ASN A 822 -22.88 -51.45 -28.29
C ASN A 822 -22.07 -52.44 -27.38
N LYS A 823 -22.08 -52.21 -26.05
CA LYS A 823 -22.64 -53.09 -24.98
C LYS A 823 -21.95 -52.94 -23.60
N ASP A 824 -22.76 -52.46 -22.68
CA ASP A 824 -22.79 -52.62 -21.20
C ASP A 824 -22.69 -54.10 -20.70
N PRO A 825 -22.66 -54.43 -19.37
CA PRO A 825 -22.63 -53.59 -18.15
C PRO A 825 -21.85 -54.19 -16.90
N VAL A 826 -21.97 -53.46 -15.76
CA VAL A 826 -21.89 -53.89 -14.32
C VAL A 826 -20.51 -54.25 -13.72
N VAL A 827 -20.11 -53.59 -12.63
CA VAL A 827 -20.06 -54.13 -11.24
C VAL A 827 -19.69 -53.03 -10.23
N ASP A 828 -20.50 -53.01 -9.19
CA ASP A 828 -20.47 -52.26 -7.93
C ASP A 828 -19.23 -52.58 -7.08
N THR A 829 -18.64 -51.61 -6.38
CA THR A 829 -18.10 -51.82 -5.03
C THR A 829 -17.80 -50.50 -4.31
N LYS A 830 -18.50 -50.33 -3.20
CA LYS A 830 -18.25 -49.37 -2.12
C LYS A 830 -17.08 -49.81 -1.22
N ALA A 831 -16.50 -48.80 -0.58
CA ALA A 831 -15.97 -48.76 0.79
C ALA A 831 -14.60 -49.37 1.08
N SER A 832 -13.67 -48.51 1.50
CA SER A 832 -13.30 -48.28 2.91
C SER A 832 -11.82 -47.90 3.00
N ASN A 833 -11.51 -46.76 3.59
CA ASN A 833 -10.16 -46.49 4.10
C ASN A 833 -10.30 -45.86 5.48
N THR A 834 -10.01 -46.71 6.46
CA THR A 834 -9.87 -46.44 7.88
C THR A 834 -8.48 -45.82 8.10
N PHE A 835 -8.42 -44.69 8.79
CA PHE A 835 -7.18 -44.07 9.25
C PHE A 835 -6.73 -44.68 10.58
N GLN A 836 -5.42 -44.96 10.68
CA GLN A 836 -4.63 -44.89 11.91
C GLN A 836 -3.40 -44.04 11.62
#